data_AF-A0A430EJ74-F1
#
_entry.id   AF-A0A430EJ74-F1
#
_cell.length_a   1.000
_cell.length_b   1.000
_cell.length_c   1.000
_cell.angle_alpha   90.00
_cell.angle_beta   90.00
_cell.angle_gamma   90.00
#
_symmetry.space_group_name_H-M   'P 1'
#
loop_
_entity.id
_entity.type
_entity.pdbx_description
1 polymer ?
#
loop_
_entity_poly.entity_id
_entity_poly.type
_entity_poly.pdbx_seq_one_letter_code
_entity_poly.pdbx_strand_id
1 'polypeptide(L)'
;MALLVLVSASVATVWLQRRTIAQGFVDRELAKRGVPARYAIEQLSPWRQRLTNVSIGDPRNPDLTADWIELRTALTPWRAELLVAKAGTVRVQGRIVHGALSLGALDRLMPPSSGKTFSLPRLSVEVADAQLRLNSDAGLMVLGLRGKGLLTDGFVGTVRAQSGQLHFGSCDLVGLGAEMQVRIRKGAPSLTGPLAAQRLACGDIQALQPSGNVRVTLDAALAGWNGDARLGLASLRGAYGRLGRSNARLDFAGDLSRTTGAVAVQGTDVRTDAVSARIVDASGRYAIGTVMAFDGRIRVRDAAVSTSTRAQIGGYRKAVAATPVAPLAAKFASAVDAAGRRFDGSATLGIATRGRGATLRLNAVDLAARSGARIRFAGEQGAVLDFPKGAVALAGQLSLGGGGMPDLALDLLQRPGSDQLQGTGTLRPYAAGRARLALSNLFFTTRGGAGSARTVATLSGPVGSGRIEDLSMPLVARWNGPSVLVNPGCETLGFARIAASGMVLRGHRQRLCPLGSAMVAWNGKRLTGGVRTGAIALTGSMGSNRLSLAAGEARLDLARQAFDFNGVAVRMGADRPTRLDIGQLGGTFGATLGGSFDTLGGQIGAVPLVLSQGKGTWQVADDGLALLGSFRLADAEPSPRFEPLLAPAGRLTLQGNRIEAQADLIGTKRPVEVAKVSITHDLGQSAGQAVLDVPGIRFKTGGLQPIDLTPLTLGVIADVDGTVAGSGKIAWDSETVTSSGRFTVTNVALAAAFGPVQGLTTELNFTDLLGVQTASGQVATVTEINPGVPVRAGEFRYQLLDSRRVRVEGARWPFAGGELVLEPTTLDFNEAGKRRMTFQVKGVDAALFLKEMAFDNLDATGTFDGTLPMIFDESGGRIEGGELRARKGGHIAYVGEVSRENLGTWGNMAFQALKSLDYRNLSIRMNGPLAGEMITDISFSGLSQGQGTRSNFLLRRLARLPLVFNVRINAPFRQLMDSVQSWYDPRRLIERNLPALIEEQKRAQEAGQRSVQPADSTTRP
;
A
#
# COMPACT_ATOMS: atom_id res chain seq x y z
N MET A 1 -58.90 44.03 -118.48
CA MET A 1 -58.81 42.55 -118.59
C MET A 1 -57.38 42.04 -118.70
N ALA A 2 -56.53 42.56 -119.60
CA ALA A 2 -55.15 42.08 -119.78
C ALA A 2 -54.29 42.11 -118.49
N LEU A 3 -54.38 43.15 -117.67
CA LEU A 3 -53.70 43.23 -116.37
C LEU A 3 -54.16 42.13 -115.40
N LEU A 4 -55.44 41.75 -115.46
CA LEU A 4 -56.03 40.76 -114.56
C LEU A 4 -55.61 39.34 -114.97
N VAL A 5 -55.46 39.07 -116.27
CA VAL A 5 -54.89 37.82 -116.82
C VAL A 5 -53.39 37.72 -116.52
N LEU A 6 -52.65 38.82 -116.62
CA LEU A 6 -51.21 38.84 -116.34
C LEU A 6 -50.93 38.65 -114.85
N VAL A 7 -51.71 39.31 -113.97
CA VAL A 7 -51.66 39.09 -112.52
C VAL A 7 -52.09 37.67 -112.15
N SER A 8 -53.15 37.12 -112.73
CA SER A 8 -53.57 35.75 -112.42
C SER A 8 -52.62 34.69 -112.98
N ALA A 9 -51.98 34.89 -114.14
CA ALA A 9 -50.91 34.03 -114.64
C ALA A 9 -49.63 34.14 -113.78
N SER A 10 -49.29 35.34 -113.31
CA SER A 10 -48.18 35.56 -112.37
C SER A 10 -48.43 34.85 -111.04
N VAL A 11 -49.64 35.01 -110.49
CA VAL A 11 -50.07 34.37 -109.23
C VAL A 11 -50.14 32.85 -109.40
N ALA A 12 -50.62 32.33 -110.52
CA ALA A 12 -50.64 30.90 -110.81
C ALA A 12 -49.23 30.31 -110.96
N THR A 13 -48.31 31.03 -111.60
CA THR A 13 -46.90 30.61 -111.75
C THR A 13 -46.17 30.64 -110.41
N VAL A 14 -46.36 31.71 -109.62
CA VAL A 14 -45.85 31.82 -108.24
C VAL A 14 -46.47 30.74 -107.33
N TRP A 15 -47.73 30.38 -107.53
CA TRP A 15 -48.41 29.33 -106.78
C TRP A 15 -47.95 27.91 -107.16
N LEU A 16 -47.65 27.64 -108.44
CA LEU A 16 -47.09 26.36 -108.89
C LEU A 16 -45.62 26.21 -108.50
N GLN A 17 -44.84 27.29 -108.57
CA GLN A 17 -43.45 27.34 -108.08
C GLN A 17 -43.33 27.58 -106.57
N ARG A 18 -44.44 27.60 -105.81
CA ARG A 18 -44.46 27.94 -104.38
C ARG A 18 -43.48 27.13 -103.53
N ARG A 19 -43.27 25.85 -103.87
CA ARG A 19 -42.31 24.98 -103.17
C ARG A 19 -40.87 25.42 -103.43
N THR A 20 -40.52 25.69 -104.69
CA THR A 20 -39.18 26.15 -105.12
C THR A 20 -38.87 27.56 -104.61
N ILE A 21 -39.84 28.47 -104.65
CA ILE A 21 -39.69 29.85 -104.15
C ILE A 21 -39.51 29.87 -102.64
N ALA A 22 -40.32 29.09 -101.92
CA ALA A 22 -40.22 29.03 -100.47
C ALA A 22 -38.96 28.29 -100.00
N GLN A 23 -38.54 27.23 -100.69
CA GLN A 23 -37.25 26.58 -100.43
C GLN A 23 -36.11 27.58 -100.67
N GLY A 24 -36.12 28.32 -101.78
CA GLY A 24 -35.13 29.38 -102.02
C GLY A 24 -35.18 30.54 -101.02
N PHE A 25 -36.34 30.88 -100.46
CA PHE A 25 -36.47 31.89 -99.39
C PHE A 25 -35.91 31.39 -98.06
N VAL A 26 -36.28 30.17 -97.65
CA VAL A 26 -35.80 29.54 -96.42
C VAL A 26 -34.28 29.31 -96.51
N ASP A 27 -33.78 28.82 -97.65
CA ASP A 27 -32.35 28.63 -97.89
C ASP A 27 -31.58 29.96 -97.85
N ARG A 28 -32.14 31.05 -98.41
CA ARG A 28 -31.55 32.39 -98.31
C ARG A 28 -31.54 32.93 -96.88
N GLU A 29 -32.62 32.75 -96.12
CA GLU A 29 -32.72 33.24 -94.74
C GLU A 29 -31.82 32.43 -93.79
N LEU A 30 -31.73 31.11 -93.98
CA LEU A 30 -30.78 30.25 -93.27
C LEU A 30 -29.33 30.59 -93.64
N ALA A 31 -29.03 30.81 -94.93
CA ALA A 31 -27.71 31.26 -95.38
C ALA A 31 -27.33 32.63 -94.82
N LYS A 32 -28.27 33.58 -94.76
CA LYS A 32 -28.08 34.91 -94.15
C LYS A 32 -27.70 34.83 -92.67
N ARG A 33 -28.26 33.86 -91.95
CA ARG A 33 -27.94 33.56 -90.55
C ARG A 33 -26.76 32.58 -90.41
N GLY A 34 -26.15 32.17 -91.52
CA GLY A 34 -25.03 31.23 -91.56
C GLY A 34 -25.35 29.84 -91.02
N VAL A 35 -26.59 29.36 -91.13
CA VAL A 35 -27.05 28.06 -90.62
C VAL A 35 -27.10 27.05 -91.76
N PRO A 36 -26.17 26.07 -91.82
CA PRO A 36 -26.26 25.00 -92.81
C PRO A 36 -27.45 24.09 -92.47
N ALA A 37 -28.30 23.77 -93.44
CA ALA A 37 -29.43 22.86 -93.25
C ALA A 37 -29.74 22.03 -94.50
N ARG A 38 -30.26 20.82 -94.30
CA ARG A 38 -30.82 19.93 -95.32
C ARG A 38 -32.19 19.46 -94.86
N TYR A 39 -33.19 19.52 -95.72
CA TYR A 39 -34.56 19.12 -95.41
C TYR A 39 -35.35 18.89 -96.70
N ALA A 40 -36.41 18.09 -96.62
CA ALA A 40 -37.41 17.96 -97.67
C ALA A 40 -38.73 18.60 -97.22
N ILE A 41 -39.34 19.42 -98.06
CA ILE A 41 -40.63 20.06 -97.76
C ILE A 41 -41.76 19.11 -98.20
N GLU A 42 -42.41 18.46 -97.23
CA GLU A 42 -43.58 17.61 -97.50
C GLU A 42 -44.83 18.47 -97.74
N GLN A 43 -45.07 19.43 -96.83
CA GLN A 43 -46.22 20.33 -96.89
C GLN A 43 -45.82 21.76 -96.50
N LEU A 44 -46.23 22.74 -97.29
CA LEU A 44 -45.98 24.15 -97.01
C LEU A 44 -47.20 24.99 -97.32
N SER A 45 -47.70 25.67 -96.29
CA SER A 45 -48.80 26.64 -96.33
C SER A 45 -48.48 27.81 -95.39
N PRO A 46 -49.18 28.97 -95.50
CA PRO A 46 -48.92 30.11 -94.63
C PRO A 46 -49.07 29.79 -93.13
N TRP A 47 -49.87 28.79 -92.77
CA TRP A 47 -50.23 28.43 -91.38
C TRP A 47 -49.64 27.10 -90.90
N ARG A 48 -49.11 26.28 -91.82
CA ARG A 48 -48.58 24.93 -91.53
C ARG A 48 -47.38 24.63 -92.41
N GLN A 49 -46.27 24.25 -91.80
CA GLN A 49 -45.02 23.87 -92.45
C GLN A 49 -44.57 22.50 -91.94
N ARG A 50 -44.48 21.50 -92.81
CA ARG A 50 -44.02 20.13 -92.49
C ARG A 50 -42.75 19.81 -93.28
N LEU A 51 -41.67 19.60 -92.55
CA LEU A 51 -40.35 19.27 -93.05
C LEU A 51 -40.02 17.82 -92.68
N THR A 52 -39.41 17.07 -93.59
CA THR A 52 -38.92 15.70 -93.36
C THR A 52 -37.42 15.61 -93.62
N ASN A 53 -36.75 14.61 -93.04
CA ASN A 53 -35.30 14.39 -93.17
C ASN A 53 -34.49 15.66 -92.83
N VAL A 54 -34.86 16.34 -91.74
CA VAL A 54 -34.24 17.59 -91.33
C VAL A 54 -32.87 17.32 -90.71
N SER A 55 -31.86 18.03 -91.17
CA SER A 55 -30.50 18.04 -90.62
C SER A 55 -30.00 19.49 -90.60
N ILE A 56 -29.61 20.00 -89.43
CA ILE A 56 -29.14 21.38 -89.23
C ILE A 56 -27.75 21.32 -88.61
N GLY A 57 -26.79 22.10 -89.12
CA GLY A 57 -25.38 22.11 -88.69
C GLY A 57 -24.43 21.41 -89.67
N ASP A 58 -23.26 20.98 -89.19
CA ASP A 58 -22.26 20.27 -90.00
C ASP A 58 -22.84 18.94 -90.53
N PRO A 59 -22.85 18.68 -91.86
CA PRO A 59 -23.36 17.43 -92.43
C PRO A 59 -22.70 16.15 -91.89
N ARG A 60 -21.46 16.22 -91.40
CA ARG A 60 -20.74 15.08 -90.80
C ARG A 60 -21.01 14.91 -89.31
N ASN A 61 -21.45 15.97 -88.64
CA ASN A 61 -21.80 15.98 -87.22
C ASN A 61 -22.94 16.97 -86.95
N PRO A 62 -24.19 16.64 -87.33
CA PRO A 62 -25.30 17.60 -87.31
C PRO A 62 -25.68 18.01 -85.89
N ASP A 63 -25.94 19.30 -85.70
CA ASP A 63 -26.39 19.89 -84.42
C ASP A 63 -27.84 19.49 -84.12
N LEU A 64 -28.67 19.29 -85.14
CA LEU A 64 -30.01 18.73 -85.02
C LEU A 64 -30.33 17.81 -86.19
N THR A 65 -30.89 16.63 -85.91
CA THR A 65 -31.56 15.78 -86.89
C THR A 65 -32.99 15.50 -86.47
N ALA A 66 -33.92 15.46 -87.42
CA ALA A 66 -35.28 15.04 -87.19
C ALA A 66 -35.86 14.28 -88.39
N ASP A 67 -36.60 13.21 -88.12
CA ASP A 67 -37.36 12.48 -89.15
C ASP A 67 -38.42 13.38 -89.80
N TRP A 68 -39.16 14.13 -88.98
CA TRP A 68 -40.07 15.19 -89.40
C TRP A 68 -40.30 16.25 -88.32
N ILE A 69 -40.54 17.49 -88.76
CA ILE A 69 -40.93 18.64 -87.93
C ILE A 69 -42.14 19.31 -88.57
N GLU A 70 -43.22 19.50 -87.81
CA GLU A 70 -44.39 20.28 -88.21
C GLU A 70 -44.52 21.53 -87.33
N LEU A 71 -44.48 22.69 -87.96
CA LEU A 71 -44.70 23.99 -87.34
C LEU A 71 -46.06 24.51 -87.77
N ARG A 72 -46.81 25.11 -86.83
CA ARG A 72 -48.04 25.86 -87.13
C ARG A 72 -47.91 27.28 -86.63
N THR A 73 -48.15 28.22 -87.53
CA THR A 73 -47.91 29.64 -87.34
C THR A 73 -49.23 30.41 -87.50
N ALA A 74 -49.44 31.40 -86.64
CA ALA A 74 -50.47 32.42 -86.84
C ALA A 74 -49.83 33.64 -87.48
N LEU A 75 -50.46 34.13 -88.55
CA LEU A 75 -50.00 35.31 -89.29
C LEU A 75 -50.92 36.49 -88.95
N THR A 76 -50.34 37.55 -88.41
CA THR A 76 -50.95 38.88 -88.31
C THR A 76 -50.24 39.81 -89.29
N PRO A 77 -50.83 40.95 -89.72
CA PRO A 77 -50.25 41.81 -90.76
C PRO A 77 -48.82 42.31 -90.46
N TRP A 78 -48.41 42.26 -89.18
CA TRP A 78 -47.13 42.79 -88.71
C TRP A 78 -46.26 41.76 -87.97
N ARG A 79 -46.76 40.54 -87.68
CA ARG A 79 -46.04 39.49 -86.92
C ARG A 79 -46.48 38.07 -87.27
N ALA A 80 -45.53 37.14 -87.28
CA ALA A 80 -45.78 35.69 -87.31
C ALA A 80 -45.48 35.10 -85.91
N GLU A 81 -46.42 34.35 -85.34
CA GLU A 81 -46.27 33.70 -84.03
C GLU A 81 -46.37 32.18 -84.18
N LEU A 82 -45.43 31.44 -83.57
CA LEU A 82 -45.43 29.99 -83.57
C LEU A 82 -46.36 29.46 -82.46
N LEU A 83 -47.44 28.77 -82.84
CA LEU A 83 -48.45 28.27 -81.91
C LEU A 83 -48.30 26.78 -81.57
N VAL A 84 -47.88 25.97 -82.54
CA VAL A 84 -47.71 24.52 -82.37
C VAL A 84 -46.40 24.08 -82.99
N ALA A 85 -45.62 23.28 -82.25
CA ALA A 85 -44.46 22.58 -82.76
C ALA A 85 -44.63 21.08 -82.48
N LYS A 86 -44.70 20.29 -83.56
CA LYS A 86 -44.73 18.82 -83.47
C LYS A 86 -43.47 18.24 -84.10
N ALA A 87 -42.92 17.20 -83.49
CA ALA A 87 -41.79 16.49 -84.05
C ALA A 87 -41.85 15.00 -83.75
N GLY A 88 -41.33 14.18 -84.67
CA GLY A 88 -41.18 12.75 -84.49
C GLY A 88 -39.99 12.40 -83.60
N THR A 89 -38.99 11.78 -84.22
CA THR A 89 -37.69 11.46 -83.62
C THR A 89 -36.73 12.62 -83.86
N VAL A 90 -36.32 13.31 -82.79
CA VAL A 90 -35.38 14.44 -82.85
C VAL A 90 -34.11 14.09 -82.10
N ARG A 91 -32.93 14.30 -82.68
CA ARG A 91 -31.64 14.23 -82.00
C ARG A 91 -31.00 15.62 -82.04
N VAL A 92 -30.59 16.12 -80.90
CA VAL A 92 -29.96 17.45 -80.76
C VAL A 92 -28.62 17.29 -80.07
N GLN A 93 -27.61 18.00 -80.55
CA GLN A 93 -26.34 18.15 -79.86
C GLN A 93 -26.29 19.51 -79.20
N GLY A 94 -25.91 19.54 -77.94
CA GLY A 94 -25.75 20.75 -77.17
C GLY A 94 -24.43 20.73 -76.40
N ARG A 95 -23.93 21.92 -76.08
CA ARG A 95 -22.80 22.14 -75.19
C ARG A 95 -23.13 23.21 -74.18
N ILE A 96 -22.70 23.05 -72.93
CA ILE A 96 -22.71 24.12 -71.94
C ILE A 96 -21.34 24.79 -71.97
N VAL A 97 -21.31 26.11 -72.21
CA VAL A 97 -20.08 26.91 -72.26
C VAL A 97 -20.27 28.12 -71.33
N HIS A 98 -19.42 28.27 -70.31
CA HIS A 98 -19.53 29.32 -69.27
C HIS A 98 -20.93 29.39 -68.60
N GLY A 99 -21.57 28.23 -68.38
CA GLY A 99 -22.90 28.15 -67.78
C GLY A 99 -24.07 28.48 -68.73
N ALA A 100 -23.80 28.80 -69.99
CA ALA A 100 -24.83 29.01 -71.01
C ALA A 100 -24.97 27.80 -71.95
N LEU A 101 -26.21 27.44 -72.30
CA LEU A 101 -26.50 26.41 -73.29
C LEU A 101 -26.22 26.95 -74.70
N SER A 102 -25.41 26.22 -75.48
CA SER A 102 -25.21 26.43 -76.91
C SER A 102 -25.65 25.17 -77.67
N LEU A 103 -26.53 25.36 -78.64
CA LEU A 103 -27.09 24.32 -79.52
C LEU A 103 -26.46 24.38 -80.92
N GLY A 104 -25.25 24.94 -81.03
CA GLY A 104 -24.51 25.04 -82.29
C GLY A 104 -25.18 26.00 -83.26
N ALA A 105 -25.44 25.54 -84.49
CA ALA A 105 -26.09 26.34 -85.53
C ALA A 105 -27.51 26.78 -85.16
N LEU A 106 -28.19 26.08 -84.24
CA LEU A 106 -29.53 26.46 -83.75
C LEU A 106 -29.54 27.77 -82.95
N ASP A 107 -28.41 28.15 -82.34
CA ASP A 107 -28.34 29.39 -81.53
C ASP A 107 -28.65 30.63 -82.37
N ARG A 108 -28.32 30.60 -83.66
CA ARG A 108 -28.56 31.68 -84.63
C ARG A 108 -30.02 31.77 -85.09
N LEU A 109 -30.82 30.76 -84.77
CA LEU A 109 -32.27 30.74 -85.04
C LEU A 109 -33.10 31.24 -83.86
N MET A 110 -32.49 31.41 -82.68
CA MET A 110 -33.16 31.92 -81.49
C MET A 110 -33.31 33.45 -81.52
N PRO A 111 -34.38 34.02 -80.93
CA PRO A 111 -34.55 35.46 -80.83
C PRO A 111 -33.48 36.10 -79.91
N PRO A 112 -33.10 37.37 -80.14
CA PRO A 112 -32.16 38.08 -79.27
C PRO A 112 -32.70 38.19 -77.83
N SER A 113 -31.80 38.16 -76.84
CA SER A 113 -32.15 38.25 -75.42
C SER A 113 -32.93 39.54 -75.13
N SER A 114 -34.04 39.43 -74.39
CA SER A 114 -34.96 40.54 -74.11
C SER A 114 -34.73 41.22 -72.75
N GLY A 115 -33.79 40.75 -71.95
CA GLY A 115 -33.50 41.25 -70.59
C GLY A 115 -34.60 41.00 -69.55
N LYS A 116 -35.75 40.44 -69.94
CA LYS A 116 -36.86 40.07 -69.05
C LYS A 116 -36.59 38.75 -68.34
N THR A 117 -37.22 38.55 -67.18
CA THR A 117 -37.23 37.27 -66.47
C THR A 117 -37.71 36.16 -67.41
N PHE A 118 -37.02 35.02 -67.37
CA PHE A 118 -37.38 33.86 -68.19
C PHE A 118 -38.83 33.44 -67.91
N SER A 119 -39.56 33.07 -68.96
CA SER A 119 -40.86 32.43 -68.86
C SER A 119 -41.03 31.47 -70.04
N LEU A 120 -41.76 30.38 -69.82
CA LEU A 120 -42.03 29.42 -70.87
C LEU A 120 -42.89 30.06 -71.97
N PRO A 121 -42.55 29.87 -73.26
CA PRO A 121 -43.32 30.45 -74.36
C PRO A 121 -44.70 29.80 -74.45
N ARG A 122 -45.70 30.54 -74.93
CA ARG A 122 -47.06 30.03 -75.21
C ARG A 122 -47.06 29.15 -76.46
N LEU A 123 -46.41 28.00 -76.38
CA LEU A 123 -46.21 27.06 -77.47
C LEU A 123 -46.78 25.69 -77.11
N SER A 124 -47.64 25.12 -77.97
CA SER A 124 -48.06 23.73 -77.84
C SER A 124 -47.03 22.83 -78.47
N VAL A 125 -46.39 21.98 -77.67
CA VAL A 125 -45.33 21.07 -78.12
C VAL A 125 -45.85 19.64 -78.10
N GLU A 126 -45.58 18.86 -79.15
CA GLU A 126 -45.78 17.41 -79.20
C GLU A 126 -44.51 16.75 -79.74
N VAL A 127 -43.87 15.91 -78.92
CA VAL A 127 -42.61 15.26 -79.25
C VAL A 127 -42.75 13.77 -78.98
N ALA A 128 -42.57 12.95 -80.01
CA ALA A 128 -42.65 11.50 -79.90
C ALA A 128 -41.42 10.89 -79.23
N ASP A 129 -40.22 11.31 -79.64
CA ASP A 129 -38.92 10.96 -79.04
C ASP A 129 -37.88 12.04 -79.37
N ALA A 130 -37.54 12.92 -78.42
CA ALA A 130 -36.40 13.82 -78.57
C ALA A 130 -35.25 13.36 -77.69
N GLN A 131 -34.03 13.40 -78.20
CA GLN A 131 -32.82 13.17 -77.43
C GLN A 131 -31.86 14.34 -77.60
N LEU A 132 -31.48 14.96 -76.48
CA LEU A 132 -30.45 15.98 -76.40
C LEU A 132 -29.19 15.34 -75.80
N ARG A 133 -28.12 15.30 -76.60
CA ARG A 133 -26.78 14.94 -76.15
C ARG A 133 -26.07 16.23 -75.73
N LEU A 134 -25.94 16.44 -74.43
CA LEU A 134 -25.40 17.65 -73.81
C LEU A 134 -23.99 17.40 -73.29
N ASN A 135 -22.99 18.02 -73.91
CA ASN A 135 -21.63 18.05 -73.41
C ASN A 135 -21.45 19.24 -72.46
N SER A 136 -20.78 19.05 -71.33
CA SER A 136 -20.55 20.12 -70.36
C SER A 136 -19.17 19.95 -69.73
N ASP A 137 -18.70 20.95 -68.99
CA ASP A 137 -17.49 20.84 -68.18
C ASP A 137 -17.59 19.70 -67.15
N ALA A 138 -18.83 19.31 -66.79
CA ALA A 138 -19.08 18.18 -65.93
C ALA A 138 -19.08 16.83 -66.65
N GLY A 139 -19.01 16.78 -67.97
CA GLY A 139 -19.08 15.55 -68.76
C GLY A 139 -20.38 15.43 -69.56
N LEU A 140 -20.54 14.27 -70.19
CA LEU A 140 -21.61 14.01 -71.15
C LEU A 140 -22.91 13.59 -70.46
N MET A 141 -24.01 14.27 -70.76
CA MET A 141 -25.36 13.91 -70.34
C MET A 141 -26.27 13.70 -71.54
N VAL A 142 -27.06 12.63 -71.54
CA VAL A 142 -28.06 12.33 -72.56
C VAL A 142 -29.44 12.49 -71.96
N LEU A 143 -30.20 13.45 -72.48
CA LEU A 143 -31.57 13.75 -72.07
C LEU A 143 -32.56 13.26 -73.13
N GLY A 144 -33.45 12.35 -72.80
CA GLY A 144 -34.60 11.97 -73.61
C GLY A 144 -35.86 12.71 -73.17
N LEU A 145 -36.70 13.16 -74.10
CA LEU A 145 -37.96 13.84 -73.84
C LEU A 145 -39.06 13.27 -74.75
N ARG A 146 -40.18 12.89 -74.15
CA ARG A 146 -41.42 12.53 -74.86
C ARG A 146 -42.59 13.18 -74.15
N GLY A 147 -43.47 13.87 -74.87
CA GLY A 147 -44.60 14.54 -74.23
C GLY A 147 -45.44 15.37 -75.17
N LYS A 148 -46.59 15.83 -74.67
CA LYS A 148 -47.48 16.73 -75.41
C LYS A 148 -48.19 17.73 -74.51
N GLY A 149 -48.50 18.90 -75.06
CA GLY A 149 -49.36 19.91 -74.44
C GLY A 149 -48.79 21.33 -74.52
N LEU A 150 -49.46 22.28 -73.87
CA LEU A 150 -49.07 23.69 -73.85
C LEU A 150 -47.99 23.94 -72.79
N LEU A 151 -46.87 24.54 -73.19
CA LEU A 151 -45.74 24.80 -72.29
C LEU A 151 -46.06 25.81 -71.18
N THR A 152 -47.07 26.67 -71.33
CA THR A 152 -47.50 27.57 -70.26
C THR A 152 -48.50 26.94 -69.30
N ASP A 153 -49.32 25.97 -69.73
CA ASP A 153 -50.27 25.29 -68.84
C ASP A 153 -50.84 24.01 -69.48
N GLY A 154 -50.42 22.84 -69.01
CA GLY A 154 -50.99 21.55 -69.45
C GLY A 154 -50.04 20.61 -70.20
N PHE A 155 -48.74 20.91 -70.31
CA PHE A 155 -47.76 19.96 -70.84
C PHE A 155 -47.59 18.75 -69.90
N VAL A 156 -47.64 17.54 -70.46
CA VAL A 156 -47.38 16.27 -69.75
C VAL A 156 -46.45 15.40 -70.59
N GLY A 157 -45.41 14.87 -69.96
CA GLY A 157 -44.44 14.00 -70.62
C GLY A 157 -43.54 13.22 -69.66
N THR A 158 -42.52 12.59 -70.23
CA THR A 158 -41.45 11.88 -69.53
C THR A 158 -40.11 12.41 -70.01
N VAL A 159 -39.22 12.71 -69.06
CA VAL A 159 -37.82 13.07 -69.27
C VAL A 159 -36.95 11.92 -68.77
N ARG A 160 -36.07 11.39 -69.62
CA ARG A 160 -35.02 10.44 -69.20
C ARG A 160 -33.70 11.17 -69.16
N ALA A 161 -32.88 10.95 -68.14
CA ALA A 161 -31.53 11.47 -68.08
C ALA A 161 -30.55 10.31 -67.82
N GLN A 162 -29.49 10.24 -68.62
CA GLN A 162 -28.46 9.22 -68.49
C GLN A 162 -27.07 9.83 -68.62
N SER A 163 -26.13 9.40 -67.79
CA SER A 163 -24.72 9.75 -67.92
C SER A 163 -23.82 8.62 -67.42
N GLY A 164 -22.72 8.38 -68.14
CA GLY A 164 -21.69 7.42 -67.70
C GLY A 164 -20.89 7.94 -66.52
N GLN A 165 -20.49 9.22 -66.57
CA GLN A 165 -19.72 9.88 -65.52
C GLN A 165 -19.93 11.39 -65.60
N LEU A 166 -20.20 12.01 -64.44
CA LEU A 166 -20.29 13.45 -64.26
C LEU A 166 -19.31 13.91 -63.16
N HIS A 167 -18.61 15.01 -63.43
CA HIS A 167 -17.62 15.66 -62.57
C HIS A 167 -18.12 17.04 -62.17
N PHE A 168 -18.41 17.30 -60.91
CA PHE A 168 -18.87 18.62 -60.46
C PHE A 168 -18.17 19.02 -59.16
N GLY A 169 -17.36 20.07 -59.23
CA GLY A 169 -16.51 20.48 -58.11
C GLY A 169 -15.56 19.34 -57.70
N SER A 170 -15.65 18.91 -56.45
CA SER A 170 -14.88 17.77 -55.90
C SER A 170 -15.64 16.44 -55.95
N CYS A 171 -16.72 16.35 -56.73
CA CYS A 171 -17.62 15.20 -56.77
C CYS A 171 -17.63 14.49 -58.13
N ASP A 172 -17.54 13.16 -58.08
CA ASP A 172 -17.69 12.24 -59.20
C ASP A 172 -18.98 11.42 -59.04
N LEU A 173 -19.88 11.52 -60.01
CA LEU A 173 -21.09 10.72 -60.10
C LEU A 173 -20.99 9.76 -61.28
N VAL A 174 -21.10 8.45 -61.02
CA VAL A 174 -20.91 7.40 -62.03
C VAL A 174 -22.22 6.65 -62.26
N GLY A 175 -22.57 6.46 -63.54
CA GLY A 175 -23.71 5.67 -63.99
C GLY A 175 -25.06 6.27 -63.59
N LEU A 176 -25.25 7.57 -63.75
CA LEU A 176 -26.52 8.26 -63.48
C LEU A 176 -27.60 7.77 -64.47
N GLY A 177 -28.75 7.37 -63.93
CA GLY A 177 -29.97 7.11 -64.66
C GLY A 177 -31.18 7.69 -63.93
N ALA A 178 -32.03 8.42 -64.65
CA ALA A 178 -33.28 8.97 -64.13
C ALA A 178 -34.38 8.87 -65.18
N GLU A 179 -35.60 8.55 -64.74
CA GLU A 179 -36.81 8.60 -65.56
C GLU A 179 -37.89 9.38 -64.80
N MET A 180 -38.16 10.60 -65.23
CA MET A 180 -38.96 11.59 -64.52
C MET A 180 -40.22 11.91 -65.32
N GLN A 181 -41.39 11.86 -64.69
CA GLN A 181 -42.60 12.47 -65.25
C GLN A 181 -42.46 13.99 -65.16
N VAL A 182 -42.67 14.69 -66.28
CA VAL A 182 -42.71 16.14 -66.32
C VAL A 182 -44.14 16.62 -66.51
N ARG A 183 -44.57 17.58 -65.70
CA ARG A 183 -45.87 18.24 -65.84
C ARG A 183 -45.70 19.74 -65.63
N ILE A 184 -46.18 20.55 -66.57
CA ILE A 184 -46.12 22.01 -66.47
C ILE A 184 -47.51 22.56 -66.20
N ARG A 185 -47.65 23.35 -65.14
CA ARG A 185 -48.89 24.03 -64.77
C ARG A 185 -48.60 25.50 -64.48
N LYS A 186 -49.38 26.43 -65.04
CA LYS A 186 -49.19 27.88 -64.85
C LYS A 186 -47.73 28.34 -64.99
N GLY A 187 -47.02 27.79 -65.96
CA GLY A 187 -45.62 28.09 -66.27
C GLY A 187 -44.59 27.39 -65.36
N ALA A 188 -45.02 26.66 -64.33
CA ALA A 188 -44.16 25.98 -63.36
C ALA A 188 -44.02 24.48 -63.68
N PRO A 189 -42.83 24.00 -64.10
CA PRO A 189 -42.56 22.58 -64.29
C PRO A 189 -42.45 21.81 -62.98
N SER A 190 -43.03 20.62 -62.94
CA SER A 190 -42.86 19.63 -61.88
C SER A 190 -42.27 18.35 -62.47
N LEU A 191 -41.25 17.82 -61.81
CA LEU A 191 -40.56 16.58 -62.15
C LEU A 191 -40.79 15.58 -61.02
N THR A 192 -41.24 14.37 -61.35
CA THR A 192 -41.47 13.31 -60.37
C THR A 192 -41.05 11.95 -60.92
N GLY A 193 -40.13 11.28 -60.25
CA GLY A 193 -39.71 9.94 -60.66
C GLY A 193 -38.48 9.41 -59.94
N PRO A 194 -38.08 8.17 -60.27
CA PRO A 194 -36.88 7.57 -59.74
C PRO A 194 -35.60 8.16 -60.35
N LEU A 195 -34.56 8.24 -59.53
CA LEU A 195 -33.17 8.45 -59.94
C LEU A 195 -32.29 7.39 -59.27
N ALA A 196 -31.24 6.96 -59.96
CA ALA A 196 -30.23 6.06 -59.44
C ALA A 196 -28.86 6.39 -60.03
N ALA A 197 -27.81 6.09 -59.29
CA ALA A 197 -26.45 6.05 -59.80
C ALA A 197 -25.69 4.87 -59.20
N GLN A 198 -24.57 4.48 -59.82
CA GLN A 198 -23.74 3.38 -59.32
C GLN A 198 -22.87 3.83 -58.15
N ARG A 199 -22.34 5.05 -58.23
CA ARG A 199 -21.44 5.62 -57.23
C ARG A 199 -21.48 7.14 -57.26
N LEU A 200 -21.42 7.75 -56.07
CA LEU A 200 -21.14 9.17 -55.89
C LEU A 200 -19.92 9.28 -54.96
N ALA A 201 -18.87 9.97 -55.38
CA ALA A 201 -17.68 10.20 -54.57
C ALA A 201 -17.39 11.69 -54.47
N CYS A 202 -17.37 12.28 -53.28
CA CYS A 202 -17.11 13.69 -53.01
C CYS A 202 -15.99 13.82 -51.97
N GLY A 203 -14.76 14.12 -52.40
CA GLY A 203 -13.59 14.07 -51.49
C GLY A 203 -13.46 12.70 -50.82
N ASP A 204 -13.40 12.65 -49.49
CA ASP A 204 -13.32 11.39 -48.72
C ASP A 204 -14.65 10.62 -48.63
N ILE A 205 -15.75 11.21 -49.09
CA ILE A 205 -17.08 10.60 -49.00
C ILE A 205 -17.33 9.76 -50.25
N GLN A 206 -17.62 8.48 -50.08
CA GLN A 206 -17.99 7.56 -51.16
C GLN A 206 -19.32 6.88 -50.84
N ALA A 207 -20.37 7.19 -51.61
CA ALA A 207 -21.67 6.55 -51.56
C ALA A 207 -21.82 5.54 -52.70
N LEU A 208 -22.23 4.31 -52.36
CA LEU A 208 -22.48 3.23 -53.32
C LEU A 208 -23.98 3.03 -53.55
N GLN A 209 -24.36 2.87 -54.82
CA GLN A 209 -25.72 2.66 -55.28
C GLN A 209 -26.75 3.68 -54.72
N PRO A 210 -26.49 5.00 -54.79
CA PRO A 210 -27.51 5.98 -54.43
C PRO A 210 -28.72 5.83 -55.37
N SER A 211 -29.91 5.74 -54.80
CA SER A 211 -31.17 5.62 -55.53
C SER A 211 -32.30 6.29 -54.78
N GLY A 212 -33.38 6.68 -55.45
CA GLY A 212 -34.51 7.28 -54.76
C GLY A 212 -35.57 7.86 -55.67
N ASN A 213 -36.67 8.27 -55.07
CA ASN A 213 -37.73 9.01 -55.76
C ASN A 213 -37.63 10.49 -55.37
N VAL A 214 -37.61 11.37 -56.36
CA VAL A 214 -37.59 12.82 -56.17
C VAL A 214 -38.82 13.44 -56.79
N ARG A 215 -39.43 14.37 -56.06
CA ARG A 215 -40.42 15.31 -56.55
C ARG A 215 -39.83 16.71 -56.41
N VAL A 216 -39.73 17.42 -57.52
CA VAL A 216 -39.30 18.83 -57.54
C VAL A 216 -40.27 19.65 -58.38
N THR A 217 -40.65 20.82 -57.89
CA THR A 217 -41.39 21.83 -58.63
C THR A 217 -40.51 23.06 -58.76
N LEU A 218 -40.34 23.54 -59.99
CA LEU A 218 -39.66 24.79 -60.29
C LEU A 218 -40.68 25.92 -60.32
N ASP A 219 -40.27 27.13 -59.97
CA ASP A 219 -41.11 28.31 -60.20
C ASP A 219 -41.24 28.63 -61.70
N ALA A 220 -42.12 29.57 -62.06
CA ALA A 220 -42.35 29.93 -63.46
C ALA A 220 -41.12 30.58 -64.14
N ALA A 221 -40.18 31.11 -63.35
CA ALA A 221 -38.93 31.70 -63.81
C ALA A 221 -37.80 30.67 -63.97
N LEU A 222 -38.02 29.43 -63.51
CA LEU A 222 -37.02 28.37 -63.38
C LEU A 222 -35.84 28.75 -62.47
N ALA A 223 -36.04 29.67 -61.53
CA ALA A 223 -35.00 30.20 -60.65
C ALA A 223 -35.06 29.59 -59.23
N GLY A 224 -36.27 29.32 -58.73
CA GLY A 224 -36.53 28.67 -57.45
C GLY A 224 -37.06 27.26 -57.61
N TRP A 225 -36.86 26.45 -56.57
CA TRP A 225 -37.31 25.07 -56.48
C TRP A 225 -37.88 24.74 -55.09
N ASN A 226 -38.82 23.80 -55.07
CA ASN A 226 -39.27 23.14 -53.86
C ASN A 226 -39.60 21.66 -54.12
N GLY A 227 -39.54 20.82 -53.10
CA GLY A 227 -39.75 19.40 -53.29
C GLY A 227 -39.48 18.52 -52.09
N ASP A 228 -39.60 17.22 -52.33
CA ASP A 228 -39.27 16.17 -51.39
C ASP A 228 -38.57 15.00 -52.09
N ALA A 229 -37.70 14.31 -51.35
CA ALA A 229 -36.96 13.17 -51.82
C ALA A 229 -36.96 12.04 -50.79
N ARG A 230 -37.11 10.82 -51.30
CA ARG A 230 -36.81 9.58 -50.56
C ARG A 230 -35.61 8.94 -51.21
N LEU A 231 -34.47 9.06 -50.57
CA LEU A 231 -33.18 8.57 -51.05
C LEU A 231 -32.78 7.32 -50.26
N GLY A 232 -32.02 6.44 -50.88
CA GLY A 232 -31.42 5.26 -50.30
C GLY A 232 -30.04 5.03 -50.89
N LEU A 233 -29.15 4.41 -50.12
CA LEU A 233 -27.82 4.01 -50.58
C LEU A 233 -27.43 2.70 -49.90
N ALA A 234 -26.60 1.90 -50.59
CA ALA A 234 -26.17 0.59 -50.10
C ALA A 234 -25.08 0.71 -49.03
N SER A 235 -24.14 1.65 -49.20
CA SER A 235 -23.16 2.00 -48.18
C SER A 235 -22.58 3.38 -48.42
N LEU A 236 -22.14 4.02 -47.33
CA LEU A 236 -21.45 5.29 -47.33
C LEU A 236 -20.13 5.11 -46.58
N ARG A 237 -19.01 5.42 -47.21
CA ARG A 237 -17.69 5.49 -46.58
C ARG A 237 -17.27 6.95 -46.50
N GLY A 238 -16.62 7.33 -45.40
CA GLY A 238 -16.08 8.66 -45.18
C GLY A 238 -14.82 8.60 -44.33
N ALA A 239 -14.15 9.73 -44.15
CA ALA A 239 -12.94 9.85 -43.33
C ALA A 239 -13.12 9.33 -41.89
N TYR A 240 -14.35 9.40 -41.35
CA TYR A 240 -14.66 9.07 -39.96
C TYR A 240 -15.32 7.70 -39.76
N GLY A 241 -15.48 6.91 -40.82
CA GLY A 241 -16.00 5.55 -40.74
C GLY A 241 -16.85 5.12 -41.92
N ARG A 242 -17.58 4.02 -41.71
CA ARG A 242 -18.55 3.47 -42.67
C ARG A 242 -19.95 3.43 -42.08
N LEU A 243 -20.93 3.65 -42.94
CA LEU A 243 -22.36 3.45 -42.72
C LEU A 243 -22.82 2.43 -43.77
N GLY A 244 -23.57 1.42 -43.34
CA GLY A 244 -24.17 0.42 -44.22
C GLY A 244 -25.35 0.99 -45.00
N ARG A 245 -26.40 0.18 -45.17
CA ARG A 245 -27.60 0.60 -45.87
C ARG A 245 -28.22 1.79 -45.14
N SER A 246 -28.55 2.84 -45.88
CA SER A 246 -29.26 3.98 -45.31
C SER A 246 -30.38 4.47 -46.21
N ASN A 247 -31.41 5.01 -45.57
CA ASN A 247 -32.56 5.63 -46.18
C ASN A 247 -32.71 7.04 -45.62
N ALA A 248 -32.95 8.02 -46.48
CA ALA A 248 -33.15 9.41 -46.12
C ALA A 248 -34.49 9.90 -46.66
N ARG A 249 -35.22 10.65 -45.84
CA ARG A 249 -36.36 11.45 -46.25
C ARG A 249 -35.97 12.91 -46.04
N LEU A 250 -36.09 13.72 -47.08
CA LEU A 250 -35.80 15.14 -46.98
C LEU A 250 -36.79 15.95 -47.80
N ASP A 251 -37.17 17.11 -47.27
CA ASP A 251 -37.79 18.18 -48.03
C ASP A 251 -36.74 19.24 -48.35
N PHE A 252 -36.97 20.01 -49.41
CA PHE A 252 -36.09 21.08 -49.82
C PHE A 252 -36.89 22.22 -50.45
N ALA A 253 -36.49 23.45 -50.16
CA ALA A 253 -36.99 24.66 -50.80
C ALA A 253 -35.86 25.69 -50.89
N GLY A 254 -35.72 26.35 -52.04
CA GLY A 254 -34.62 27.28 -52.26
C GLY A 254 -34.47 27.77 -53.69
N ASP A 255 -33.30 28.35 -53.93
CA ASP A 255 -32.82 28.83 -55.22
C ASP A 255 -31.29 28.62 -55.32
N LEU A 256 -30.67 29.16 -56.38
CA LEU A 256 -29.23 29.08 -56.64
C LEU A 256 -28.36 29.63 -55.50
N SER A 257 -28.89 30.50 -54.64
CA SER A 257 -28.16 31.09 -53.51
C SER A 257 -28.26 30.23 -52.24
N ARG A 258 -29.44 29.65 -51.97
CA ARG A 258 -29.70 28.93 -50.72
C ARG A 258 -30.85 27.93 -50.85
N THR A 259 -30.62 26.71 -50.38
CA THR A 259 -31.63 25.67 -50.19
C THR A 259 -31.74 25.28 -48.71
N THR A 260 -32.96 25.16 -48.19
CA THR A 260 -33.22 24.74 -46.81
C THR A 260 -34.26 23.64 -46.76
N GLY A 261 -34.29 22.86 -45.68
CA GLY A 261 -35.31 21.82 -45.51
C GLY A 261 -35.14 21.05 -44.21
N ALA A 262 -35.97 20.02 -44.01
CA ALA A 262 -35.74 19.01 -42.98
C ALA A 262 -35.24 17.71 -43.59
N VAL A 263 -34.47 16.96 -42.81
CA VAL A 263 -33.90 15.68 -43.18
C VAL A 263 -34.07 14.68 -42.04
N ALA A 264 -34.44 13.45 -42.40
CA ALA A 264 -34.46 12.30 -41.52
C ALA A 264 -33.73 11.13 -42.21
N VAL A 265 -32.58 10.74 -41.67
CA VAL A 265 -31.74 9.65 -42.14
C VAL A 265 -31.83 8.52 -41.13
N GLN A 266 -32.04 7.31 -41.61
CA GLN A 266 -31.85 6.09 -40.86
C GLN A 266 -30.84 5.22 -41.60
N GLY A 267 -29.83 4.72 -40.92
CA GLY A 267 -28.94 3.73 -41.51
C GLY A 267 -28.47 2.68 -40.53
N THR A 268 -27.86 1.64 -41.08
CA THR A 268 -27.44 0.45 -40.34
C THR A 268 -25.93 0.28 -40.35
N ASP A 269 -25.43 -0.53 -39.41
CA ASP A 269 -24.04 -1.03 -39.41
C ASP A 269 -22.98 0.07 -39.46
N VAL A 270 -23.14 1.08 -38.62
CA VAL A 270 -22.15 2.14 -38.45
C VAL A 270 -20.92 1.56 -37.78
N ARG A 271 -19.75 1.80 -38.37
CA ARG A 271 -18.47 1.45 -37.76
C ARG A 271 -17.49 2.60 -37.93
N THR A 272 -16.98 3.07 -36.81
CA THR A 272 -15.87 4.02 -36.66
C THR A 272 -14.73 3.32 -35.92
N ASP A 273 -13.60 3.98 -35.72
CA ASP A 273 -12.46 3.40 -34.99
C ASP A 273 -12.77 3.13 -33.51
N ALA A 274 -13.61 3.97 -32.90
CA ALA A 274 -13.94 3.92 -31.47
C ALA A 274 -15.28 3.23 -31.17
N VAL A 275 -16.28 3.41 -32.06
CA VAL A 275 -17.67 3.00 -31.81
C VAL A 275 -18.26 2.30 -33.03
N SER A 276 -18.99 1.22 -32.78
CA SER A 276 -19.89 0.59 -33.75
C SER A 276 -21.34 0.74 -33.28
N ALA A 277 -22.30 0.80 -34.20
CA ALA A 277 -23.73 0.83 -33.88
C ALA A 277 -24.53 0.09 -34.94
N ARG A 278 -25.58 -0.63 -34.50
CA ARG A 278 -26.44 -1.37 -35.43
C ARG A 278 -27.37 -0.45 -36.20
N ILE A 279 -27.93 0.56 -35.52
CA ILE A 279 -28.85 1.53 -36.12
C ILE A 279 -28.41 2.92 -35.70
N VAL A 280 -28.40 3.83 -36.67
CA VAL A 280 -28.23 5.27 -36.44
C VAL A 280 -29.37 6.01 -37.10
N ASP A 281 -30.03 6.87 -36.33
CA ASP A 281 -31.12 7.73 -36.76
C ASP A 281 -30.67 9.18 -36.58
N ALA A 282 -30.69 9.99 -37.64
CA ALA A 282 -30.37 11.41 -37.60
C ALA A 282 -31.53 12.22 -38.17
N SER A 283 -32.03 13.21 -37.43
CA SER A 283 -33.15 14.05 -37.85
C SER A 283 -32.93 15.50 -37.50
N GLY A 284 -33.18 16.43 -38.41
CA GLY A 284 -32.96 17.85 -38.16
C GLY A 284 -33.37 18.75 -39.32
N ARG A 285 -33.08 20.04 -39.18
CA ARG A 285 -33.18 21.03 -40.26
C ARG A 285 -31.80 21.28 -40.84
N TYR A 286 -31.74 21.51 -42.14
CA TYR A 286 -30.50 21.82 -42.84
C TYR A 286 -30.64 23.07 -43.72
N ALA A 287 -29.51 23.70 -44.01
CA ALA A 287 -29.37 24.76 -44.99
C ALA A 287 -28.09 24.52 -45.80
N ILE A 288 -28.16 24.73 -47.11
CA ILE A 288 -27.04 24.64 -48.07
C ILE A 288 -27.02 25.95 -48.86
N GLY A 289 -25.87 26.61 -48.92
CA GLY A 289 -25.66 27.89 -49.60
C GLY A 289 -24.24 28.38 -49.28
N THR A 290 -24.01 29.70 -49.20
CA THR A 290 -22.73 30.26 -48.71
C THR A 290 -22.37 29.78 -47.30
N VAL A 291 -23.39 29.46 -46.50
CA VAL A 291 -23.27 28.78 -45.19
C VAL A 291 -24.02 27.48 -45.28
N MET A 292 -23.36 26.36 -44.98
CA MET A 292 -24.06 25.10 -44.74
C MET A 292 -24.34 24.96 -43.25
N ALA A 293 -25.54 24.53 -42.87
CA ALA A 293 -25.90 24.34 -41.47
C ALA A 293 -26.78 23.10 -41.29
N PHE A 294 -26.68 22.48 -40.12
CA PHE A 294 -27.53 21.37 -39.69
C PHE A 294 -27.81 21.50 -38.19
N ASP A 295 -29.06 21.58 -37.80
CA ASP A 295 -29.49 21.53 -36.39
C ASP A 295 -30.43 20.34 -36.20
N GLY A 296 -30.04 19.40 -35.35
CA GLY A 296 -30.78 18.15 -35.23
C GLY A 296 -30.39 17.25 -34.06
N ARG A 297 -30.98 16.07 -34.06
CA ARG A 297 -30.75 15.01 -33.09
C ARG A 297 -30.24 13.76 -33.79
N ILE A 298 -29.20 13.17 -33.24
CA ILE A 298 -28.66 11.87 -33.63
C ILE A 298 -29.01 10.88 -32.52
N ARG A 299 -29.44 9.67 -32.90
CA ARG A 299 -29.64 8.54 -32.01
C ARG A 299 -28.89 7.34 -32.53
N VAL A 300 -28.30 6.58 -31.62
CA VAL A 300 -27.64 5.32 -31.91
C VAL A 300 -28.31 4.23 -31.08
N ARG A 301 -28.53 3.07 -31.69
CA ARG A 301 -29.06 1.88 -31.01
C ARG A 301 -28.12 0.72 -31.17
N ASP A 302 -28.01 -0.07 -30.10
CA ASP A 302 -27.12 -1.21 -30.00
C ASP A 302 -25.68 -0.85 -30.40
N ALA A 303 -25.21 0.26 -29.84
CA ALA A 303 -23.85 0.73 -30.00
C ALA A 303 -22.89 -0.01 -29.05
N ALA A 304 -21.64 -0.19 -29.47
CA ALA A 304 -20.59 -0.84 -28.71
C ALA A 304 -19.26 -0.13 -28.93
N VAL A 305 -18.49 0.01 -27.86
CA VAL A 305 -17.11 0.49 -27.89
C VAL A 305 -16.21 -0.62 -28.43
N SER A 306 -15.23 -0.27 -29.25
CA SER A 306 -14.28 -1.22 -29.85
C SER A 306 -13.52 -2.02 -28.80
N THR A 307 -13.11 -3.25 -29.16
CA THR A 307 -12.40 -4.17 -28.25
C THR A 307 -11.03 -3.63 -27.82
N SER A 308 -10.32 -2.93 -28.72
CA SER A 308 -9.03 -2.28 -28.43
C SER A 308 -9.16 -1.21 -27.34
N THR A 309 -10.18 -0.36 -27.43
CA THR A 309 -10.47 0.66 -26.40
C THR A 309 -10.88 0.03 -25.08
N ARG A 310 -11.64 -1.09 -25.09
CA ARG A 310 -12.00 -1.80 -23.85
C ARG A 310 -10.80 -2.50 -23.18
N ALA A 311 -9.86 -3.05 -23.96
CA ALA A 311 -8.68 -3.72 -23.43
C ALA A 311 -7.75 -2.79 -22.64
N GLN A 312 -7.67 -1.51 -23.02
CA GLN A 312 -6.87 -0.49 -22.31
C GLN A 312 -7.35 -0.24 -20.87
N ILE A 313 -8.62 -0.52 -20.55
CA ILE A 313 -9.24 -0.24 -19.25
C ILE A 313 -8.92 -1.34 -18.21
N GLY A 314 -8.64 -2.56 -18.67
CA GLY A 314 -8.33 -3.71 -17.80
C GLY A 314 -6.94 -3.66 -17.15
N GLY A 315 -5.99 -2.92 -17.74
CA GLY A 315 -4.58 -2.88 -17.32
C GLY A 315 -4.35 -2.31 -15.92
N TYR A 316 -5.28 -1.49 -15.40
CA TYR A 316 -5.13 -0.81 -14.11
C TYR A 316 -5.40 -1.68 -12.88
N ARG A 317 -5.88 -2.93 -13.05
CA ARG A 317 -6.23 -3.82 -11.93
C ARG A 317 -5.02 -4.28 -11.10
N LYS A 318 -3.86 -4.46 -11.72
CA LYS A 318 -2.66 -4.99 -11.03
C LYS A 318 -1.99 -3.96 -10.11
N ALA A 319 -2.13 -2.67 -10.39
CA ALA A 319 -1.45 -1.59 -9.66
C ALA A 319 -2.06 -1.27 -8.29
N VAL A 320 -3.26 -1.75 -8.00
CA VAL A 320 -4.01 -1.44 -6.76
C VAL A 320 -4.22 -2.65 -5.86
N ALA A 321 -3.59 -3.80 -6.16
CA ALA A 321 -3.66 -5.00 -5.34
C ALA A 321 -3.19 -4.71 -3.89
N ALA A 322 -3.78 -5.39 -2.91
CA ALA A 322 -3.50 -5.22 -1.47
C ALA A 322 -3.77 -3.82 -0.88
N THR A 323 -4.47 -2.93 -1.59
CA THR A 323 -4.91 -1.62 -1.07
C THR A 323 -6.42 -1.61 -0.78
N PRO A 324 -6.92 -0.68 0.07
CA PRO A 324 -8.36 -0.58 0.33
C PRO A 324 -9.20 -0.23 -0.91
N VAL A 325 -8.58 0.30 -1.98
CA VAL A 325 -9.26 0.67 -3.23
C VAL A 325 -9.38 -0.49 -4.22
N ALA A 326 -8.72 -1.63 -3.99
CA ALA A 326 -8.72 -2.76 -4.91
C ALA A 326 -10.14 -3.26 -5.29
N PRO A 327 -11.08 -3.46 -4.33
CA PRO A 327 -12.43 -3.89 -4.66
C PRO A 327 -13.20 -2.86 -5.49
N LEU A 328 -12.95 -1.56 -5.25
CA LEU A 328 -13.59 -0.45 -5.96
C LEU A 328 -13.12 -0.37 -7.40
N ALA A 329 -11.81 -0.50 -7.63
CA ALA A 329 -11.21 -0.51 -8.96
C ALA A 329 -11.69 -1.72 -9.78
N ALA A 330 -11.79 -2.89 -9.16
CA ALA A 330 -12.33 -4.09 -9.81
C ALA A 330 -13.80 -3.91 -10.23
N LYS A 331 -14.64 -3.35 -9.33
CA LYS A 331 -16.03 -3.01 -9.62
C LYS A 331 -16.14 -2.00 -10.75
N PHE A 332 -15.35 -0.92 -10.72
CA PHE A 332 -15.37 0.14 -11.73
C PHE A 332 -14.96 -0.39 -13.12
N ALA A 333 -13.85 -1.13 -13.21
CA ALA A 333 -13.39 -1.71 -14.46
C ALA A 333 -14.43 -2.68 -15.06
N SER A 334 -15.12 -3.46 -14.22
CA SER A 334 -16.19 -4.36 -14.67
C SER A 334 -17.41 -3.57 -15.16
N ALA A 335 -17.79 -2.49 -14.46
CA ALA A 335 -18.90 -1.64 -14.84
C ALA A 335 -18.66 -0.92 -16.17
N VAL A 336 -17.44 -0.42 -16.41
CA VAL A 336 -17.05 0.23 -17.66
C VAL A 336 -17.03 -0.77 -18.83
N ASP A 337 -16.47 -1.96 -18.65
CA ASP A 337 -16.51 -3.00 -19.70
C ASP A 337 -17.96 -3.40 -20.02
N ALA A 338 -18.79 -3.64 -19.01
CA ALA A 338 -20.20 -3.97 -19.18
C ALA A 338 -20.97 -2.84 -19.89
N ALA A 339 -20.70 -1.58 -19.55
CA ALA A 339 -21.31 -0.42 -20.19
C ALA A 339 -20.90 -0.29 -21.67
N GLY A 340 -19.64 -0.54 -21.98
CA GLY A 340 -19.09 -0.41 -23.34
C GLY A 340 -19.50 -1.53 -24.29
N ARG A 341 -19.97 -2.69 -23.80
CA ARG A 341 -20.41 -3.81 -24.65
C ARG A 341 -21.64 -3.51 -25.48
N ARG A 342 -22.62 -2.80 -24.88
CA ARG A 342 -23.88 -2.46 -25.56
C ARG A 342 -24.57 -1.27 -24.87
N PHE A 343 -24.75 -0.19 -25.61
CA PHE A 343 -25.46 1.00 -25.16
C PHE A 343 -26.30 1.62 -26.26
N ASP A 344 -27.35 2.32 -25.86
CA ASP A 344 -28.15 3.19 -26.70
C ASP A 344 -27.75 4.64 -26.38
N GLY A 345 -27.84 5.53 -27.35
CA GLY A 345 -27.37 6.91 -27.18
C GLY A 345 -28.17 7.92 -27.97
N SER A 346 -28.23 9.14 -27.48
CA SER A 346 -28.77 10.28 -28.22
C SER A 346 -27.94 11.53 -27.98
N ALA A 347 -27.77 12.34 -29.02
CA ALA A 347 -27.08 13.62 -28.98
C ALA A 347 -27.89 14.67 -29.74
N THR A 348 -28.00 15.88 -29.19
CA THR A 348 -28.62 17.04 -29.87
C THR A 348 -27.50 18.01 -30.22
N LEU A 349 -27.32 18.29 -31.52
CA LEU A 349 -26.20 19.06 -32.03
C LEU A 349 -26.60 20.02 -33.15
N GLY A 350 -25.82 21.08 -33.29
CA GLY A 350 -25.85 22.05 -34.39
C GLY A 350 -24.48 22.12 -35.06
N ILE A 351 -24.44 22.17 -36.39
CA ILE A 351 -23.22 22.33 -37.18
C ILE A 351 -23.46 23.51 -38.12
N ALA A 352 -22.51 24.43 -38.23
CA ALA A 352 -22.54 25.51 -39.23
C ALA A 352 -21.16 25.66 -39.87
N THR A 353 -21.07 25.70 -41.19
CA THR A 353 -19.81 25.82 -41.94
C THR A 353 -19.86 26.98 -42.92
N ARG A 354 -18.83 27.83 -42.93
CA ARG A 354 -18.67 28.97 -43.86
C ARG A 354 -17.22 29.03 -44.36
N GLY A 355 -17.00 28.86 -45.65
CA GLY A 355 -15.64 28.78 -46.22
C GLY A 355 -14.84 27.63 -45.58
N ARG A 356 -13.68 27.92 -44.98
CA ARG A 356 -12.86 26.94 -44.23
C ARG A 356 -13.20 26.83 -42.73
N GLY A 357 -14.13 27.65 -42.22
CA GLY A 357 -14.51 27.66 -40.81
C GLY A 357 -15.74 26.79 -40.54
N ALA A 358 -15.79 26.15 -39.37
CA ALA A 358 -16.92 25.34 -38.91
C ALA A 358 -17.19 25.59 -37.42
N THR A 359 -18.45 25.62 -37.02
CA THR A 359 -18.88 25.68 -35.62
C THR A 359 -19.71 24.44 -35.32
N LEU A 360 -19.33 23.70 -34.28
CA LEU A 360 -20.07 22.56 -33.74
C LEU A 360 -20.64 22.95 -32.37
N ARG A 361 -21.94 22.80 -32.19
CA ARG A 361 -22.65 23.03 -30.94
C ARG A 361 -23.28 21.72 -30.45
N LEU A 362 -23.06 21.35 -29.20
CA LEU A 362 -23.57 20.14 -28.56
C LEU A 362 -24.40 20.53 -27.33
N ASN A 363 -25.72 20.38 -27.42
CA ASN A 363 -26.62 20.83 -26.34
C ASN A 363 -26.82 19.76 -25.27
N ALA A 364 -26.96 18.51 -25.71
CA ALA A 364 -27.25 17.40 -24.83
C ALA A 364 -26.72 16.07 -25.39
N VAL A 365 -26.28 15.19 -24.49
CA VAL A 365 -25.92 13.80 -24.74
C VAL A 365 -26.55 12.93 -23.66
N ASP A 366 -27.21 11.84 -24.03
CA ASP A 366 -27.67 10.79 -23.10
C ASP A 366 -27.23 9.45 -23.65
N LEU A 367 -26.42 8.72 -22.89
CA LEU A 367 -25.97 7.36 -23.17
C LEU A 367 -26.51 6.44 -22.08
N ALA A 368 -27.16 5.35 -22.48
CA ALA A 368 -27.72 4.35 -21.58
C ALA A 368 -27.25 2.95 -21.99
N ALA A 369 -26.45 2.32 -21.14
CA ALA A 369 -25.98 0.96 -21.33
C ALA A 369 -26.99 -0.09 -20.85
N ARG A 370 -26.93 -1.29 -21.44
CA ARG A 370 -27.74 -2.44 -20.99
C ARG A 370 -27.36 -2.92 -19.58
N SER A 371 -26.16 -2.61 -19.11
CA SER A 371 -25.75 -2.84 -17.72
C SER A 371 -26.52 -1.97 -16.71
N GLY A 372 -27.27 -0.95 -17.18
CA GLY A 372 -27.92 0.06 -16.35
C GLY A 372 -27.07 1.31 -16.13
N ALA A 373 -25.83 1.35 -16.62
CA ALA A 373 -24.99 2.54 -16.57
C ALA A 373 -25.54 3.65 -17.47
N ARG A 374 -25.48 4.90 -17.00
CA ARG A 374 -25.92 6.07 -17.75
C ARG A 374 -24.91 7.21 -17.67
N ILE A 375 -24.72 7.91 -18.78
CA ILE A 375 -23.93 9.14 -18.88
C ILE A 375 -24.83 10.20 -19.50
N ARG A 376 -24.97 11.34 -18.84
CA ARG A 376 -25.72 12.47 -19.39
C ARG A 376 -24.92 13.75 -19.32
N PHE A 377 -24.93 14.49 -20.42
CA PHE A 377 -24.46 15.87 -20.49
C PHE A 377 -25.62 16.74 -20.96
N ALA A 378 -25.90 17.84 -20.27
CA ALA A 378 -26.88 18.82 -20.71
C ALA A 378 -26.52 20.21 -20.17
N GLY A 379 -26.75 21.25 -20.96
CA GLY A 379 -26.58 22.63 -20.51
C GLY A 379 -27.26 23.61 -21.45
N GLU A 380 -27.70 24.76 -20.93
CA GLU A 380 -28.38 25.79 -21.73
C GLU A 380 -27.49 26.32 -22.85
N GLN A 381 -26.20 26.51 -22.59
CA GLN A 381 -25.21 26.92 -23.60
C GLN A 381 -24.51 25.72 -24.26
N GLY A 382 -24.54 24.55 -23.62
CA GLY A 382 -23.95 23.32 -24.15
C GLY A 382 -22.44 23.42 -24.33
N ALA A 383 -21.90 22.67 -25.29
CA ALA A 383 -20.51 22.80 -25.76
C ALA A 383 -20.50 23.45 -27.15
N VAL A 384 -19.65 24.45 -27.39
CA VAL A 384 -19.45 25.10 -28.69
C VAL A 384 -17.98 25.00 -29.05
N LEU A 385 -17.67 24.44 -30.23
CA LEU A 385 -16.33 24.34 -30.80
C LEU A 385 -16.27 25.10 -32.12
N ASP A 386 -15.35 26.07 -32.23
CA ASP A 386 -15.07 26.82 -33.45
C ASP A 386 -13.76 26.39 -34.12
N PHE A 387 -13.85 25.96 -35.38
CA PHE A 387 -12.73 25.59 -36.25
C PHE A 387 -12.46 26.71 -37.28
N PRO A 388 -11.18 27.01 -37.61
CA PRO A 388 -9.96 26.39 -37.11
C PRO A 388 -9.40 27.03 -35.83
N LYS A 389 -10.07 28.07 -35.29
CA LYS A 389 -9.59 28.86 -34.14
C LYS A 389 -9.37 28.02 -32.87
N GLY A 390 -10.01 26.85 -32.78
CA GLY A 390 -9.95 25.98 -31.61
C GLY A 390 -10.60 26.58 -30.38
N ALA A 391 -11.41 27.64 -30.52
CA ALA A 391 -12.11 28.25 -29.41
C ALA A 391 -13.20 27.30 -28.93
N VAL A 392 -13.17 26.98 -27.64
CA VAL A 392 -14.14 26.10 -26.99
C VAL A 392 -14.86 26.90 -25.91
N ALA A 393 -16.19 26.88 -25.94
CA ALA A 393 -17.03 27.30 -24.83
C ALA A 393 -17.83 26.09 -24.34
N LEU A 394 -17.95 25.92 -23.03
CA LEU A 394 -18.66 24.79 -22.43
C LEU A 394 -19.42 25.31 -21.21
N ALA A 395 -20.72 25.11 -21.13
CA ALA A 395 -21.45 25.26 -19.89
C ALA A 395 -22.55 24.19 -19.81
N GLY A 396 -22.43 23.29 -18.85
CA GLY A 396 -23.40 22.21 -18.67
C GLY A 396 -23.04 21.26 -17.54
N GLN A 397 -24.00 20.41 -17.19
CA GLN A 397 -23.86 19.40 -16.16
C GLN A 397 -23.59 18.03 -16.80
N LEU A 398 -22.54 17.36 -16.33
CA LEU A 398 -22.21 15.98 -16.64
C LEU A 398 -22.59 15.10 -15.45
N SER A 399 -23.36 14.04 -15.69
CA SER A 399 -23.69 13.03 -14.69
C SER A 399 -23.37 11.63 -15.19
N LEU A 400 -22.91 10.79 -14.27
CA LEU A 400 -22.56 9.39 -14.47
C LEU A 400 -23.14 8.59 -13.30
N GLY A 401 -23.68 7.41 -13.57
CA GLY A 401 -24.19 6.51 -12.52
C GLY A 401 -24.82 5.25 -13.07
N GLY A 402 -25.29 4.37 -12.18
CA GLY A 402 -25.96 3.11 -12.54
C GLY A 402 -25.04 2.00 -13.09
N GLY A 403 -25.54 0.77 -13.16
CA GLY A 403 -24.82 -0.38 -13.73
C GLY A 403 -23.47 -0.70 -13.06
N GLY A 404 -23.33 -0.35 -11.79
CA GLY A 404 -22.10 -0.52 -11.02
C GLY A 404 -21.10 0.64 -11.15
N MET A 405 -21.40 1.67 -11.95
CA MET A 405 -20.57 2.88 -12.06
C MET A 405 -20.65 3.75 -10.79
N PRO A 406 -19.64 4.60 -10.53
CA PRO A 406 -19.72 5.65 -9.52
C PRO A 406 -20.82 6.68 -9.87
N ASP A 407 -21.58 7.09 -8.85
CA ASP A 407 -22.55 8.18 -8.98
C ASP A 407 -21.82 9.53 -8.84
N LEU A 408 -21.51 10.12 -10.00
CA LEU A 408 -20.74 11.35 -10.15
C LEU A 408 -21.60 12.41 -10.84
N ALA A 409 -21.64 13.62 -10.28
CA ALA A 409 -22.22 14.80 -10.92
C ALA A 409 -21.18 15.93 -10.94
N LEU A 410 -20.99 16.54 -12.10
CA LEU A 410 -20.03 17.62 -12.36
C LEU A 410 -20.73 18.76 -13.10
N ASP A 411 -20.60 19.97 -12.59
CA ASP A 411 -20.92 21.20 -13.33
C ASP A 411 -19.65 21.67 -14.03
N LEU A 412 -19.71 21.87 -15.34
CA LEU A 412 -18.58 22.19 -16.19
C LEU A 412 -18.74 23.59 -16.77
N LEU A 413 -17.67 24.40 -16.74
CA LEU A 413 -17.64 25.76 -17.27
C LEU A 413 -16.30 26.07 -17.95
N GLN A 414 -16.35 26.38 -19.24
CA GLN A 414 -15.29 26.99 -20.02
C GLN A 414 -15.86 28.23 -20.71
N ARG A 415 -15.37 29.41 -20.33
CA ARG A 415 -15.85 30.68 -20.89
C ARG A 415 -15.39 30.83 -22.35
N PRO A 416 -16.18 31.48 -23.22
CA PRO A 416 -15.72 31.83 -24.57
C PRO A 416 -14.38 32.57 -24.55
N GLY A 417 -13.44 32.16 -25.40
CA GLY A 417 -12.10 32.76 -25.47
C GLY A 417 -11.13 32.35 -24.35
N SER A 418 -11.60 31.59 -23.35
CA SER A 418 -10.74 30.97 -22.33
C SER A 418 -10.31 29.58 -22.78
N ASP A 419 -9.04 29.27 -22.59
CA ASP A 419 -8.50 27.92 -22.73
C ASP A 419 -8.64 27.08 -21.45
N GLN A 420 -9.16 27.69 -20.38
CA GLN A 420 -9.37 27.06 -19.08
C GLN A 420 -10.81 26.53 -18.93
N LEU A 421 -10.92 25.22 -18.76
CA LEU A 421 -12.12 24.52 -18.32
C LEU A 421 -12.08 24.36 -16.80
N GLN A 422 -13.18 24.70 -16.13
CA GLN A 422 -13.40 24.51 -14.71
C GLN A 422 -14.50 23.48 -14.49
N GLY A 423 -14.40 22.69 -13.42
CA GLY A 423 -15.45 21.79 -13.02
C GLY A 423 -15.60 21.67 -11.52
N THR A 424 -16.84 21.60 -11.04
CA THR A 424 -17.20 21.39 -9.63
C THR A 424 -18.13 20.21 -9.49
N GLY A 425 -18.01 19.45 -8.41
CA GLY A 425 -18.97 18.38 -8.15
C GLY A 425 -18.65 17.52 -6.93
N THR A 426 -19.34 16.38 -6.85
CA THR A 426 -19.17 15.41 -5.77
C THR A 426 -19.32 14.00 -6.31
N LEU A 427 -18.57 13.06 -5.70
CA LEU A 427 -18.76 11.63 -5.90
C LEU A 427 -19.50 11.08 -4.68
N ARG A 428 -20.72 10.55 -4.88
CA ARG A 428 -21.43 9.86 -3.79
C ARG A 428 -20.63 8.62 -3.35
N PRO A 429 -20.79 8.16 -2.09
CA PRO A 429 -20.03 7.02 -1.57
C PRO A 429 -20.12 5.79 -2.48
N TYR A 430 -19.02 5.48 -3.16
CA TYR A 430 -18.89 4.36 -4.06
C TYR A 430 -18.39 3.14 -3.29
N ALA A 431 -19.18 2.08 -3.22
CA ALA A 431 -18.90 0.90 -2.39
C ALA A 431 -18.77 -0.39 -3.21
N ALA A 432 -17.84 -1.27 -2.80
CA ALA A 432 -17.67 -2.62 -3.31
C ALA A 432 -17.29 -3.56 -2.15
N GLY A 433 -18.19 -4.47 -1.78
CA GLY A 433 -18.02 -5.29 -0.58
C GLY A 433 -17.88 -4.40 0.67
N ARG A 434 -16.78 -4.58 1.41
CA ARG A 434 -16.46 -3.79 2.62
C ARG A 434 -15.67 -2.50 2.34
N ALA A 435 -15.35 -2.20 1.08
CA ALA A 435 -14.64 -0.99 0.68
C ALA A 435 -15.61 0.12 0.26
N ARG A 436 -15.31 1.37 0.62
CA ARG A 436 -16.09 2.57 0.31
C ARG A 436 -15.16 3.76 0.04
N LEU A 437 -15.40 4.50 -1.03
CA LEU A 437 -14.71 5.75 -1.36
C LEU A 437 -15.73 6.87 -1.60
N ALA A 438 -15.51 8.02 -1.00
CA ALA A 438 -16.25 9.25 -1.29
C ALA A 438 -15.28 10.38 -1.62
N LEU A 439 -15.63 11.24 -2.56
CA LEU A 439 -14.91 12.47 -2.87
C LEU A 439 -15.87 13.65 -2.68
N SER A 440 -15.54 14.54 -1.76
CA SER A 440 -16.32 15.75 -1.50
C SER A 440 -15.59 17.00 -1.98
N ASN A 441 -16.34 18.04 -2.33
CA ASN A 441 -15.81 19.32 -2.77
C ASN A 441 -14.81 19.17 -3.94
N LEU A 442 -15.13 18.31 -4.92
CA LEU A 442 -14.28 18.13 -6.09
C LEU A 442 -14.33 19.41 -6.91
N PHE A 443 -13.19 20.06 -7.06
CA PHE A 443 -12.99 21.20 -7.92
C PHE A 443 -11.77 20.94 -8.79
N PHE A 444 -11.88 21.13 -10.09
CA PHE A 444 -10.74 21.03 -10.98
C PHE A 444 -10.72 22.15 -12.02
N THR A 445 -9.51 22.42 -12.51
CA THR A 445 -9.25 23.34 -13.62
C THR A 445 -8.32 22.66 -14.60
N THR A 446 -8.59 22.74 -15.89
CA THR A 446 -7.68 22.22 -16.92
C THR A 446 -7.51 23.25 -18.02
N ARG A 447 -6.29 23.37 -18.54
CA ARG A 447 -5.87 24.23 -19.64
C ARG A 447 -4.96 23.42 -20.57
N GLY A 448 -5.48 23.07 -21.75
CA GLY A 448 -4.78 22.14 -22.64
C GLY A 448 -4.45 20.82 -21.94
N GLY A 449 -3.17 20.43 -21.93
CA GLY A 449 -2.68 19.23 -21.26
C GLY A 449 -2.34 19.40 -19.76
N ALA A 450 -2.51 20.59 -19.19
CA ALA A 450 -2.18 20.88 -17.80
C ALA A 450 -3.42 21.16 -16.96
N GLY A 451 -3.40 20.83 -15.67
CA GLY A 451 -4.53 21.10 -14.80
C GLY A 451 -4.25 20.85 -13.33
N SER A 452 -5.26 21.12 -12.51
CA SER A 452 -5.24 20.85 -11.08
C SER A 452 -6.61 20.40 -10.61
N ALA A 453 -6.65 19.57 -9.57
CA ALA A 453 -7.86 19.16 -8.89
C ALA A 453 -7.65 19.20 -7.38
N ARG A 454 -8.67 19.62 -6.65
CA ARG A 454 -8.73 19.58 -5.19
C ARG A 454 -10.01 18.86 -4.76
N THR A 455 -9.91 18.02 -3.74
CA THR A 455 -11.04 17.31 -3.14
C THR A 455 -10.67 16.85 -1.74
N VAL A 456 -11.65 16.39 -0.94
CA VAL A 456 -11.38 15.62 0.26
C VAL A 456 -11.83 14.19 -0.01
N ALA A 457 -10.88 13.25 0.06
CA ALA A 457 -11.14 11.84 -0.13
C ALA A 457 -11.35 11.15 1.22
N THR A 458 -12.41 10.36 1.33
CA THR A 458 -12.68 9.51 2.49
C THR A 458 -12.78 8.05 2.04
N LEU A 459 -11.97 7.19 2.65
CA LEU A 459 -11.78 5.79 2.28
C LEU A 459 -11.97 4.88 3.49
N SER A 460 -12.79 3.86 3.33
CA SER A 460 -12.92 2.75 4.28
C SER A 460 -12.73 1.44 3.54
N GLY A 461 -12.06 0.45 4.13
CA GLY A 461 -11.83 -0.81 3.44
C GLY A 461 -10.83 -1.73 4.12
N PRO A 462 -10.65 -2.95 3.58
CA PRO A 462 -9.70 -3.91 4.13
C PRO A 462 -8.25 -3.46 3.93
N VAL A 463 -7.38 -3.76 4.90
CA VAL A 463 -5.92 -3.57 4.86
C VAL A 463 -5.28 -4.81 5.48
N GLY A 464 -4.62 -5.66 4.68
CA GLY A 464 -4.12 -6.96 5.15
C GLY A 464 -5.24 -7.82 5.74
N SER A 465 -5.03 -8.37 6.95
CA SER A 465 -6.05 -9.06 7.75
C SER A 465 -7.04 -8.12 8.45
N GLY A 466 -6.80 -6.81 8.40
CA GLY A 466 -7.55 -5.78 9.12
C GLY A 466 -8.46 -4.92 8.24
N ARG A 467 -8.90 -3.80 8.83
CA ARG A 467 -9.77 -2.79 8.21
C ARG A 467 -9.42 -1.40 8.72
N ILE A 468 -9.50 -0.43 7.83
CA ILE A 468 -9.49 0.99 8.15
C ILE A 468 -10.87 1.61 7.92
N GLU A 469 -11.29 2.49 8.84
CA GLU A 469 -12.55 3.22 8.79
C GLU A 469 -12.30 4.72 8.72
N ASP A 470 -12.93 5.35 7.73
CA ASP A 470 -12.96 6.79 7.47
C ASP A 470 -11.57 7.44 7.38
N LEU A 471 -10.65 6.79 6.65
CA LEU A 471 -9.38 7.39 6.26
C LEU A 471 -9.65 8.61 5.38
N SER A 472 -9.41 9.80 5.90
CA SER A 472 -9.75 11.07 5.26
C SER A 472 -8.50 11.91 5.04
N MET A 473 -8.33 12.43 3.83
CA MET A 473 -7.23 13.36 3.51
C MET A 473 -7.65 14.33 2.39
N PRO A 474 -7.32 15.63 2.50
CA PRO A 474 -7.39 16.54 1.36
C PRO A 474 -6.41 16.07 0.26
N LEU A 475 -6.89 16.01 -0.97
CA LEU A 475 -6.11 15.66 -2.15
C LEU A 475 -6.01 16.87 -3.06
N VAL A 476 -4.79 17.29 -3.37
CA VAL A 476 -4.46 18.30 -4.37
C VAL A 476 -3.62 17.62 -5.45
N ALA A 477 -4.26 17.33 -6.59
CA ALA A 477 -3.58 16.81 -7.77
C ALA A 477 -3.23 17.95 -8.73
N ARG A 478 -2.06 17.91 -9.35
CA ARG A 478 -1.63 18.77 -10.46
C ARG A 478 -1.09 17.89 -11.57
N TRP A 479 -1.41 18.19 -12.81
CA TRP A 479 -0.88 17.46 -13.95
C TRP A 479 -0.41 18.41 -15.06
N ASN A 480 0.56 17.94 -15.84
CA ASN A 480 1.01 18.57 -17.06
C ASN A 480 1.50 17.49 -18.04
N GLY A 481 0.73 17.26 -19.10
CA GLY A 481 0.93 16.14 -20.01
C GLY A 481 0.83 14.80 -19.26
N PRO A 482 1.83 13.91 -19.36
CA PRO A 482 1.81 12.63 -18.64
C PRO A 482 2.24 12.74 -17.16
N SER A 483 2.70 13.91 -16.71
CA SER A 483 3.15 14.09 -15.33
C SER A 483 1.98 14.41 -14.40
N VAL A 484 1.93 13.76 -13.24
CA VAL A 484 0.93 13.94 -12.19
C VAL A 484 1.64 14.06 -10.84
N LEU A 485 1.32 15.10 -10.09
CA LEU A 485 1.77 15.35 -8.72
C LEU A 485 0.55 15.35 -7.81
N VAL A 486 0.55 14.56 -6.74
CA VAL A 486 -0.51 14.53 -5.72
C VAL A 486 0.07 14.96 -4.38
N ASN A 487 -0.57 15.96 -3.78
CA ASN A 487 -0.17 16.61 -2.54
C ASN A 487 1.28 17.13 -2.59
N PRO A 488 1.55 18.20 -3.38
CA PRO A 488 2.84 18.88 -3.39
C PRO A 488 3.14 19.65 -2.08
N GLY A 489 2.11 19.87 -1.23
CA GLY A 489 2.24 20.44 0.10
C GLY A 489 1.93 19.41 1.19
N CYS A 490 2.12 19.81 2.45
CA CYS A 490 1.73 18.98 3.59
C CYS A 490 0.21 18.97 3.77
N GLU A 491 -0.36 17.80 4.06
CA GLU A 491 -1.79 17.60 4.29
C GLU A 491 -2.03 16.82 5.58
N THR A 492 -3.23 16.96 6.17
CA THR A 492 -3.60 16.19 7.36
C THR A 492 -4.36 14.94 6.97
N LEU A 493 -3.78 13.78 7.27
CA LEU A 493 -4.45 12.48 7.23
C LEU A 493 -5.20 12.26 8.54
N GLY A 494 -6.47 11.87 8.46
CA GLY A 494 -7.24 11.42 9.61
C GLY A 494 -7.80 10.02 9.38
N PHE A 495 -8.10 9.29 10.45
CA PHE A 495 -8.91 8.07 10.39
C PHE A 495 -9.77 7.98 11.64
N ALA A 496 -10.91 7.28 11.57
CA ALA A 496 -11.78 7.07 12.72
C ALA A 496 -11.37 5.83 13.52
N ARG A 497 -10.97 4.76 12.84
CA ARG A 497 -10.58 3.49 13.46
C ARG A 497 -9.69 2.66 12.55
N ILE A 498 -8.69 1.99 13.12
CA ILE A 498 -7.96 0.90 12.45
C ILE A 498 -8.12 -0.35 13.32
N ALA A 499 -8.53 -1.47 12.73
CA ALA A 499 -8.67 -2.74 13.43
C ALA A 499 -7.94 -3.85 12.66
N ALA A 500 -7.03 -4.58 13.31
CA ALA A 500 -6.29 -5.68 12.70
C ALA A 500 -5.84 -6.67 13.79
N SER A 501 -6.06 -7.98 13.58
CA SER A 501 -5.53 -9.06 14.43
C SER A 501 -5.65 -8.81 15.96
N GLY A 502 -6.84 -8.43 16.46
CA GLY A 502 -7.08 -8.16 17.89
C GLY A 502 -6.71 -6.75 18.37
N MET A 503 -5.96 -5.99 17.58
CA MET A 503 -5.64 -4.58 17.80
C MET A 503 -6.77 -3.67 17.29
N VAL A 504 -7.12 -2.66 18.08
CA VAL A 504 -8.02 -1.57 17.68
C VAL A 504 -7.38 -0.22 18.04
N LEU A 505 -7.02 0.57 17.04
CA LEU A 505 -6.55 1.94 17.21
C LEU A 505 -7.73 2.91 17.06
N ARG A 506 -7.79 3.89 17.98
CA ARG A 506 -8.78 4.97 17.97
C ARG A 506 -8.41 6.03 16.94
N GLY A 507 -9.35 6.92 16.65
CA GLY A 507 -9.18 7.93 15.63
C GLY A 507 -8.01 8.88 15.94
N HIS A 508 -7.22 9.18 14.90
CA HIS A 508 -6.03 10.03 14.98
C HIS A 508 -5.96 10.98 13.80
N ARG A 509 -5.24 12.09 13.94
CA ARG A 509 -4.91 13.02 12.86
C ARG A 509 -3.40 13.23 12.81
N GLN A 510 -2.80 12.96 11.65
CA GLN A 510 -1.37 13.11 11.41
C GLN A 510 -1.12 14.07 10.26
N ARG A 511 -0.20 15.03 10.45
CA ARG A 511 0.28 15.88 9.37
C ARG A 511 1.33 15.13 8.57
N LEU A 512 1.03 14.89 7.30
CA LEU A 512 1.92 14.25 6.34
C LEU A 512 2.52 15.32 5.43
N CYS A 513 3.81 15.22 5.14
CA CYS A 513 4.50 16.10 4.22
C CYS A 513 5.15 15.29 3.09
N PRO A 514 5.24 15.84 1.87
CA PRO A 514 5.86 15.13 0.76
C PRO A 514 7.36 14.92 0.96
N LEU A 515 7.86 13.80 0.43
CA LEU A 515 9.27 13.59 0.14
C LEU A 515 9.53 14.00 -1.32
N GLY A 516 10.35 15.04 -1.53
CA GLY A 516 10.59 15.57 -2.88
C GLY A 516 9.48 16.50 -3.35
N SER A 517 9.07 16.39 -4.62
CA SER A 517 8.16 17.35 -5.26
C SER A 517 6.68 17.16 -4.89
N ALA A 518 6.27 15.98 -4.45
CA ALA A 518 4.91 15.65 -4.03
C ALA A 518 4.84 14.33 -3.26
N MET A 519 3.73 14.06 -2.55
CA MET A 519 3.54 12.78 -1.87
C MET A 519 3.49 11.63 -2.85
N VAL A 520 2.87 11.84 -4.01
CA VAL A 520 2.91 10.93 -5.15
C VAL A 520 3.29 11.73 -6.39
N ALA A 521 4.34 11.34 -7.09
CA ALA A 521 4.79 11.98 -8.31
C ALA A 521 4.99 10.93 -9.42
N TRP A 522 4.19 11.01 -10.47
CA TRP A 522 4.28 10.18 -11.68
C TRP A 522 4.71 11.05 -12.86
N ASN A 523 5.62 10.56 -13.70
CA ASN A 523 6.10 11.29 -14.89
C ASN A 523 5.74 10.61 -16.22
N GLY A 524 4.83 9.63 -16.21
CA GLY A 524 4.49 8.80 -17.36
C GLY A 524 5.21 7.46 -17.39
N LYS A 525 6.35 7.32 -16.70
CA LYS A 525 7.19 6.11 -16.71
C LYS A 525 7.58 5.61 -15.31
N ARG A 526 7.84 6.53 -14.38
CA ARG A 526 8.35 6.23 -13.04
C ARG A 526 7.48 6.87 -11.96
N LEU A 527 7.23 6.11 -10.90
CA LEU A 527 6.64 6.58 -9.66
C LEU A 527 7.74 7.05 -8.70
N THR A 528 7.58 8.25 -8.16
CA THR A 528 8.48 8.89 -7.20
C THR A 528 7.66 9.60 -6.13
N GLY A 529 8.35 10.22 -5.18
CA GLY A 529 7.72 10.89 -4.05
C GLY A 529 7.72 10.02 -2.80
N GLY A 530 6.86 10.36 -1.87
CA GLY A 530 6.74 9.69 -0.60
C GLY A 530 6.26 10.62 0.49
N VAL A 531 6.18 10.11 1.71
CA VAL A 531 5.64 10.84 2.85
C VAL A 531 6.66 10.87 3.97
N ARG A 532 6.79 12.01 4.64
CA ARG A 532 7.41 12.13 5.96
C ARG A 532 6.46 12.76 6.95
N THR A 533 6.61 12.40 8.21
CA THR A 533 5.87 12.99 9.32
C THR A 533 6.77 13.02 10.55
N GLY A 534 6.61 14.06 11.38
CA GLY A 534 7.18 14.07 12.73
C GLY A 534 6.41 13.13 13.66
N ALA A 535 6.45 13.45 14.96
CA ALA A 535 5.95 12.57 16.01
C ALA A 535 4.52 12.06 15.75
N ILE A 536 4.36 10.75 15.92
CA ILE A 536 3.11 10.01 15.84
C ILE A 536 2.83 9.48 17.25
N ALA A 537 1.60 9.63 17.72
CA ALA A 537 1.13 9.01 18.96
C ALA A 537 -0.28 8.47 18.75
N LEU A 538 -0.40 7.14 18.67
CA LEU A 538 -1.66 6.42 18.49
C LEU A 538 -2.02 5.73 19.79
N THR A 539 -3.31 5.73 20.12
CA THR A 539 -3.84 5.02 21.28
C THR A 539 -4.93 4.05 20.86
N GLY A 540 -5.08 2.98 21.63
CA GLY A 540 -5.98 1.90 21.26
C GLY A 540 -6.06 0.81 22.33
N SER A 541 -6.43 -0.37 21.89
CA SER A 541 -6.42 -1.59 22.70
C SER A 541 -5.92 -2.79 21.92
N MET A 542 -5.39 -3.77 22.65
CA MET A 542 -5.08 -5.12 22.18
C MET A 542 -5.82 -6.08 23.11
N GLY A 543 -6.90 -6.70 22.64
CA GLY A 543 -7.83 -7.39 23.56
C GLY A 543 -8.43 -6.42 24.59
N SER A 544 -8.32 -6.76 25.88
CA SER A 544 -8.73 -5.90 27.01
C SER A 544 -7.67 -4.87 27.42
N ASN A 545 -6.44 -5.00 26.93
CA ASN A 545 -5.31 -4.18 27.38
C ASN A 545 -5.23 -2.86 26.63
N ARG A 546 -4.89 -1.77 27.34
CA ARG A 546 -4.58 -0.48 26.71
C ARG A 546 -3.30 -0.60 25.88
N LEU A 547 -3.33 -0.03 24.67
CA LEU A 547 -2.20 0.00 23.75
C LEU A 547 -1.87 1.46 23.41
N SER A 548 -0.59 1.81 23.49
CA SER A 548 -0.04 3.05 22.95
C SER A 548 1.08 2.73 21.97
N LEU A 549 1.02 3.32 20.78
CA LEU A 549 2.05 3.23 19.75
C LEU A 549 2.55 4.63 19.45
N ALA A 550 3.85 4.86 19.52
CA ALA A 550 4.45 6.13 19.16
C ALA A 550 5.66 5.94 18.25
N ALA A 551 5.97 6.96 17.48
CA ALA A 551 7.20 7.08 16.70
C ALA A 551 7.62 8.55 16.66
N GLY A 552 8.90 8.87 16.78
CA GLY A 552 9.42 10.24 16.70
C GLY A 552 9.39 10.80 15.29
N GLU A 553 9.68 9.96 14.30
CA GLU A 553 9.60 10.29 12.87
C GLU A 553 9.16 9.05 12.09
N ALA A 554 8.42 9.26 11.01
CA ALA A 554 8.15 8.22 10.04
C ALA A 554 8.32 8.75 8.61
N ARG A 555 8.89 7.90 7.76
CA ARG A 555 9.15 8.20 6.36
C ARG A 555 8.79 7.00 5.49
N LEU A 556 8.25 7.27 4.32
CA LEU A 556 7.84 6.31 3.29
C LEU A 556 8.30 6.82 1.93
N ASP A 557 9.23 6.15 1.27
CA ASP A 557 9.77 6.47 -0.05
C ASP A 557 9.15 5.56 -1.11
N LEU A 558 8.35 6.14 -2.02
CA LEU A 558 7.65 5.38 -3.06
C LEU A 558 8.58 4.93 -4.19
N ALA A 559 9.67 5.65 -4.46
CA ALA A 559 10.61 5.29 -5.51
C ALA A 559 11.44 4.07 -5.10
N ARG A 560 11.84 4.01 -3.83
CA ARG A 560 12.60 2.90 -3.25
C ARG A 560 11.72 1.76 -2.72
N GLN A 561 10.41 1.99 -2.63
CA GLN A 561 9.47 1.12 -1.94
C GLN A 561 9.92 0.76 -0.52
N ALA A 562 10.40 1.78 0.21
CA ALA A 562 10.99 1.63 1.53
C ALA A 562 10.30 2.55 2.55
N PHE A 563 10.35 2.18 3.82
CA PHE A 563 9.91 3.01 4.93
C PHE A 563 10.89 2.92 6.09
N ASP A 564 10.90 3.96 6.91
CA ASP A 564 11.71 4.07 8.11
C ASP A 564 10.92 4.76 9.22
N PHE A 565 11.06 4.24 10.43
CA PHE A 565 10.55 4.82 11.66
C PHE A 565 11.72 5.05 12.61
N ASN A 566 11.73 6.19 13.28
CA ASN A 566 12.71 6.54 14.30
C ASN A 566 12.02 6.69 15.65
N GLY A 567 12.62 6.14 16.70
CA GLY A 567 12.12 6.22 18.07
C GLY A 567 10.73 5.60 18.23
N VAL A 568 10.57 4.36 17.77
CA VAL A 568 9.32 3.60 17.93
C VAL A 568 9.16 3.19 19.39
N ALA A 569 8.01 3.47 19.98
CA ALA A 569 7.66 3.07 21.33
C ALA A 569 6.30 2.36 21.34
N VAL A 570 6.28 1.12 21.84
CA VAL A 570 5.07 0.34 22.10
C VAL A 570 4.91 0.21 23.60
N ARG A 571 3.70 0.49 24.10
CA ARG A 571 3.33 0.29 25.50
C ARG A 571 2.02 -0.48 25.56
N MET A 572 1.99 -1.57 26.31
CA MET A 572 0.80 -2.41 26.48
C MET A 572 0.55 -2.67 27.97
N GLY A 573 -0.65 -2.39 28.45
CA GLY A 573 -1.00 -2.44 29.88
C GLY A 573 -1.02 -1.07 30.57
N ALA A 574 -1.22 -1.06 31.90
CA ALA A 574 -1.36 0.16 32.69
C ALA A 574 -0.18 0.40 33.65
N ASP A 575 -0.15 -0.27 34.81
CA ASP A 575 0.79 0.07 35.90
C ASP A 575 2.23 -0.36 35.62
N ARG A 576 2.41 -1.59 35.16
CA ARG A 576 3.69 -2.14 34.71
C ARG A 576 3.55 -2.58 33.26
N PRO A 577 3.58 -1.64 32.30
CA PRO A 577 3.31 -1.97 30.92
C PRO A 577 4.45 -2.78 30.32
N THR A 578 4.11 -3.79 29.52
CA THR A 578 5.07 -4.35 28.57
C THR A 578 5.49 -3.24 27.62
N ARG A 579 6.79 -2.98 27.55
CA ARG A 579 7.38 -1.92 26.72
C ARG A 579 8.32 -2.52 25.68
N LEU A 580 8.25 -1.95 24.48
CA LEU A 580 9.21 -2.17 23.42
C LEU A 580 9.60 -0.80 22.86
N ASP A 581 10.89 -0.53 22.81
CA ASP A 581 11.49 0.70 22.32
C ASP A 581 12.46 0.33 21.19
N ILE A 582 12.32 0.93 20.02
CA ILE A 582 13.17 0.66 18.86
C ILE A 582 13.71 1.98 18.37
N GLY A 583 15.03 2.16 18.43
CA GLY A 583 15.68 3.38 17.95
C GLY A 583 15.47 3.58 16.45
N GLN A 584 15.71 2.55 15.65
CA GLN A 584 15.46 2.59 14.20
C GLN A 584 14.75 1.32 13.73
N LEU A 585 13.69 1.50 12.94
CA LEU A 585 12.95 0.42 12.30
C LEU A 585 12.80 0.73 10.81
N GLY A 586 13.52 0.00 9.96
CA GLY A 586 13.45 0.14 8.50
C GLY A 586 12.76 -1.05 7.86
N GLY A 587 12.13 -0.85 6.70
CA GLY A 587 11.53 -1.91 5.91
C GLY A 587 11.31 -1.57 4.44
N THR A 588 11.05 -2.59 3.64
CA THR A 588 10.62 -2.48 2.25
C THR A 588 9.23 -3.08 2.07
N PHE A 589 8.48 -2.60 1.08
CA PHE A 589 7.14 -3.08 0.73
C PHE A 589 7.06 -3.46 -0.74
N GLY A 590 6.26 -4.47 -1.08
CA GLY A 590 6.16 -4.99 -2.44
C GLY A 590 5.78 -6.46 -2.44
N ALA A 591 6.60 -7.30 -3.07
CA ALA A 591 6.39 -8.75 -3.06
C ALA A 591 6.62 -9.38 -1.67
N THR A 592 7.51 -8.80 -0.87
CA THR A 592 7.77 -9.18 0.52
C THR A 592 7.75 -7.94 1.41
N LEU A 593 7.35 -8.11 2.67
CA LEU A 593 7.37 -7.07 3.69
C LEU A 593 8.41 -7.47 4.75
N GLY A 594 9.49 -6.70 4.88
CA GLY A 594 10.56 -7.02 5.82
C GLY A 594 11.62 -5.93 5.88
N GLY A 595 12.56 -6.05 6.82
CA GLY A 595 13.62 -5.08 7.02
C GLY A 595 14.49 -5.33 8.24
N SER A 596 14.97 -4.25 8.85
CA SER A 596 15.90 -4.28 9.98
C SER A 596 15.44 -3.40 11.13
N PHE A 597 15.94 -3.72 12.32
CA PHE A 597 15.80 -2.90 13.51
C PHE A 597 17.15 -2.72 14.20
N ASP A 598 17.33 -1.57 14.86
CA ASP A 598 18.52 -1.26 15.65
C ASP A 598 18.12 -0.53 16.94
N THR A 599 18.94 -0.68 17.99
CA THR A 599 18.72 -0.13 19.32
C THR A 599 17.36 -0.53 19.89
N LEU A 600 17.03 -1.82 19.78
CA LEU A 600 15.83 -2.39 20.39
C LEU A 600 16.05 -2.59 21.90
N GLY A 601 15.12 -2.12 22.69
CA GLY A 601 15.03 -2.32 24.13
C GLY A 601 13.62 -2.73 24.52
N GLY A 602 13.48 -3.44 25.63
CA GLY A 602 12.16 -3.91 26.05
C GLY A 602 12.14 -4.49 27.46
N GLN A 603 10.94 -4.58 28.00
CA GLN A 603 10.66 -5.24 29.28
C GLN A 603 9.23 -5.77 29.25
N ILE A 604 9.03 -6.96 29.80
CA ILE A 604 7.73 -7.63 29.85
C ILE A 604 7.09 -7.35 31.22
N GLY A 605 5.97 -6.62 31.23
CA GLY A 605 5.18 -6.36 32.41
C GLY A 605 5.98 -6.05 33.68
N ALA A 606 5.72 -6.85 34.72
CA ALA A 606 6.38 -6.79 36.01
C ALA A 606 7.67 -7.64 36.12
N VAL A 607 8.10 -8.31 35.05
CA VAL A 607 9.31 -9.14 35.06
C VAL A 607 10.53 -8.22 35.25
N PRO A 608 11.36 -8.44 36.29
CA PRO A 608 12.50 -7.59 36.62
C PRO A 608 13.72 -7.84 35.71
N LEU A 609 13.49 -7.97 34.40
CA LEU A 609 14.52 -8.23 33.39
C LEU A 609 14.34 -7.25 32.23
N VAL A 610 15.42 -6.60 31.81
CA VAL A 610 15.42 -5.61 30.73
C VAL A 610 16.30 -6.09 29.59
N LEU A 611 15.73 -6.03 28.38
CA LEU A 611 16.45 -6.24 27.13
C LEU A 611 16.90 -4.88 26.58
N SER A 612 18.13 -4.82 26.06
CA SER A 612 18.73 -3.63 25.46
C SER A 612 19.66 -3.99 24.29
N GLN A 613 20.12 -2.97 23.55
CA GLN A 613 21.08 -3.11 22.45
C GLN A 613 20.65 -4.13 21.38
N GLY A 614 19.35 -4.31 21.20
CA GLY A 614 18.80 -5.27 20.27
C GLY A 614 19.01 -4.82 18.82
N LYS A 615 19.50 -5.72 17.96
CA LYS A 615 19.75 -5.44 16.55
C LYS A 615 19.49 -6.67 15.68
N GLY A 616 18.81 -6.49 14.56
CA GLY A 616 18.46 -7.64 13.72
C GLY A 616 17.59 -7.32 12.52
N THR A 617 16.93 -8.36 12.02
CA THR A 617 16.01 -8.32 10.89
C THR A 617 14.63 -8.79 11.29
N TRP A 618 13.64 -8.34 10.53
CA TRP A 618 12.24 -8.74 10.69
C TRP A 618 11.62 -9.00 9.32
N GLN A 619 10.65 -9.90 9.25
CA GLN A 619 9.93 -10.23 8.02
C GLN A 619 8.49 -10.63 8.35
N VAL A 620 7.56 -10.25 7.47
CA VAL A 620 6.16 -10.67 7.50
C VAL A 620 5.89 -11.59 6.32
N ALA A 621 5.32 -12.75 6.61
CA ALA A 621 4.84 -13.74 5.65
C ALA A 621 3.36 -14.09 5.95
N ASP A 622 2.75 -14.98 5.17
CA ASP A 622 1.33 -15.32 5.31
C ASP A 622 0.98 -15.92 6.69
N ASP A 623 1.97 -16.52 7.36
CA ASP A 623 1.87 -17.19 8.65
C ASP A 623 2.18 -16.30 9.86
N GLY A 624 2.73 -15.09 9.68
CA GLY A 624 2.96 -14.13 10.77
C GLY A 624 4.18 -13.22 10.61
N LEU A 625 4.64 -12.69 11.74
CA LEU A 625 5.83 -11.85 11.85
C LEU A 625 6.97 -12.68 12.47
N ALA A 626 8.17 -12.62 11.87
CA ALA A 626 9.37 -13.26 12.37
C ALA A 626 10.49 -12.23 12.57
N LEU A 627 11.22 -12.33 13.69
CA LEU A 627 12.37 -11.51 14.03
C LEU A 627 13.58 -12.42 14.31
N LEU A 628 14.76 -11.97 13.89
CA LEU A 628 16.04 -12.58 14.20
C LEU A 628 17.03 -11.49 14.56
N GLY A 629 17.69 -11.57 15.71
CA GLY A 629 18.66 -10.55 16.10
C GLY A 629 19.42 -10.85 17.38
N SER A 630 20.45 -10.04 17.64
CA SER A 630 21.18 -10.07 18.90
C SER A 630 20.55 -9.10 19.91
N PHE A 631 20.81 -9.31 21.20
CA PHE A 631 20.45 -8.37 22.28
C PHE A 631 21.28 -8.62 23.55
N ARG A 632 21.21 -7.66 24.48
CA ARG A 632 21.76 -7.76 25.84
C ARG A 632 20.63 -7.83 26.86
N LEU A 633 20.66 -8.81 27.75
CA LEU A 633 19.73 -8.99 28.85
C LEU A 633 20.40 -8.57 30.17
N ALA A 634 19.72 -7.77 30.98
CA ALA A 634 20.20 -7.35 32.28
C ALA A 634 19.08 -7.44 33.33
N ASP A 635 19.50 -7.54 34.58
CA ASP A 635 18.59 -7.39 35.72
C ASP A 635 18.11 -5.94 35.84
N ALA A 636 16.83 -5.76 36.14
CA ALA A 636 16.24 -4.44 36.37
C ALA A 636 16.48 -3.91 37.80
N GLU A 637 16.86 -4.79 38.73
CA GLU A 637 17.07 -4.43 40.13
C GLU A 637 18.31 -3.54 40.33
N PRO A 638 18.29 -2.56 41.26
CA PRO A 638 19.44 -1.70 41.56
C PRO A 638 20.68 -2.49 41.99
N SER A 639 20.48 -3.62 42.68
CA SER A 639 21.51 -4.59 42.99
C SER A 639 21.29 -5.83 42.10
N PRO A 640 21.99 -5.93 40.95
CA PRO A 640 21.72 -6.96 39.97
C PRO A 640 22.05 -8.35 40.53
N ARG A 641 21.17 -9.33 40.31
CA ARG A 641 21.38 -10.72 40.74
C ARG A 641 22.35 -11.47 39.85
N PHE A 642 22.55 -11.04 38.62
CA PHE A 642 23.47 -11.65 37.66
C PHE A 642 24.16 -10.58 36.81
N GLU A 643 25.35 -10.91 36.33
CA GLU A 643 26.08 -10.10 35.36
C GLU A 643 25.34 -10.13 34.02
N PRO A 644 25.21 -9.00 33.30
CA PRO A 644 24.44 -8.95 32.07
C PRO A 644 24.86 -10.03 31.06
N LEU A 645 23.87 -10.57 30.34
CA LEU A 645 24.03 -11.67 29.40
C LEU A 645 23.84 -11.17 27.97
N LEU A 646 24.51 -11.80 27.02
CA LEU A 646 24.36 -11.55 25.59
C LEU A 646 23.58 -12.70 24.95
N ALA A 647 22.64 -12.35 24.09
CA ALA A 647 22.03 -13.28 23.15
C ALA A 647 22.53 -12.93 21.74
N PRO A 648 23.44 -13.70 21.14
CA PRO A 648 23.92 -13.40 19.79
C PRO A 648 22.85 -13.58 18.70
N ALA A 649 21.92 -14.52 18.92
CA ALA A 649 20.87 -14.86 17.96
C ALA A 649 19.60 -15.29 18.69
N GLY A 650 18.77 -14.32 19.05
CA GLY A 650 17.38 -14.52 19.46
C GLY A 650 16.46 -14.62 18.25
N ARG A 651 15.51 -15.55 18.32
CA ARG A 651 14.41 -15.69 17.36
C ARG A 651 13.11 -15.36 18.06
N LEU A 652 12.22 -14.65 17.36
CA LEU A 652 10.86 -14.41 17.81
C LEU A 652 9.90 -14.59 16.64
N THR A 653 8.80 -15.30 16.87
CA THR A 653 7.68 -15.38 15.94
C THR A 653 6.41 -14.87 16.62
N LEU A 654 5.58 -14.17 15.85
CA LEU A 654 4.25 -13.74 16.26
C LEU A 654 3.25 -14.27 15.25
N GLN A 655 2.39 -15.17 15.70
CA GLN A 655 1.30 -15.76 14.91
C GLN A 655 -0.03 -15.50 15.63
N GLY A 656 -0.90 -14.72 15.00
CA GLY A 656 -2.15 -14.26 15.62
C GLY A 656 -1.89 -13.45 16.89
N ASN A 657 -2.11 -14.05 18.05
CA ASN A 657 -1.98 -13.44 19.38
C ASN A 657 -0.83 -14.04 20.21
N ARG A 658 -0.12 -15.04 19.67
CA ARG A 658 0.91 -15.81 20.37
C ARG A 658 2.30 -15.41 19.90
N ILE A 659 3.13 -15.03 20.85
CA ILE A 659 4.57 -14.82 20.68
C ILE A 659 5.29 -16.07 21.15
N GLU A 660 6.20 -16.57 20.32
CA GLU A 660 7.18 -17.57 20.72
C GLU A 660 8.57 -16.99 20.51
N ALA A 661 9.44 -17.09 21.51
CA ALA A 661 10.81 -16.61 21.39
C ALA A 661 11.82 -17.60 21.96
N GLN A 662 13.00 -17.65 21.36
CA GLN A 662 14.08 -18.52 21.76
C GLN A 662 15.41 -17.77 21.69
N ALA A 663 16.26 -17.93 22.69
CA ALA A 663 17.60 -17.34 22.71
C ALA A 663 18.55 -18.15 23.59
N ASP A 664 19.81 -18.23 23.15
CA ASP A 664 20.91 -18.74 23.97
C ASP A 664 21.58 -17.55 24.65
N LEU A 665 21.70 -17.61 25.98
CA LEU A 665 22.29 -16.56 26.81
C LEU A 665 23.74 -16.89 27.14
N ILE A 666 24.62 -15.93 26.88
CA ILE A 666 26.07 -16.06 27.04
C ILE A 666 26.59 -15.01 28.02
N GLY A 667 27.54 -15.39 28.88
CA GLY A 667 28.21 -14.47 29.80
C GLY A 667 28.97 -13.34 29.08
N THR A 668 28.96 -12.14 29.66
CA THR A 668 29.66 -10.96 29.10
C THR A 668 31.11 -10.84 29.55
N LYS A 669 31.42 -11.17 30.80
CA LYS A 669 32.80 -11.16 31.31
C LYS A 669 33.64 -12.29 30.73
N ARG A 670 33.03 -13.47 30.55
CA ARG A 670 33.60 -14.62 29.86
C ARG A 670 32.55 -15.26 28.95
N PRO A 671 32.89 -15.60 27.70
CA PRO A 671 31.94 -16.18 26.75
C PRO A 671 31.67 -17.65 27.10
N VAL A 672 30.69 -17.87 27.97
CA VAL A 672 30.17 -19.20 28.34
C VAL A 672 28.66 -19.21 28.17
N GLU A 673 28.11 -20.31 27.66
CA GLU A 673 26.68 -20.53 27.59
C GLU A 673 26.12 -20.69 29.01
N VAL A 674 25.21 -19.80 29.40
CA VAL A 674 24.60 -19.75 30.74
C VAL A 674 23.26 -20.46 30.74
N ALA A 675 22.40 -20.17 29.76
CA ALA A 675 21.08 -20.79 29.65
C ALA A 675 20.52 -20.71 28.23
N LYS A 676 19.75 -21.72 27.84
CA LYS A 676 18.82 -21.64 26.70
C LYS A 676 17.46 -21.23 27.21
N VAL A 677 16.87 -20.21 26.61
CA VAL A 677 15.58 -19.66 27.04
C VAL A 677 14.54 -19.85 25.95
N SER A 678 13.39 -20.41 26.33
CA SER A 678 12.20 -20.50 25.48
C SER A 678 11.05 -19.75 26.14
N ILE A 679 10.44 -18.83 25.42
CA ILE A 679 9.34 -17.98 25.88
C ILE A 679 8.10 -18.27 25.04
N THR A 680 6.96 -18.41 25.72
CA THR A 680 5.63 -18.34 25.10
C THR A 680 4.82 -17.24 25.77
N HIS A 681 4.17 -16.38 24.99
CA HIS A 681 3.38 -15.27 25.50
C HIS A 681 2.11 -15.04 24.68
N ASP A 682 0.98 -14.85 25.34
CA ASP A 682 -0.30 -14.47 24.73
C ASP A 682 -0.57 -12.97 24.97
N LEU A 683 -0.63 -12.19 23.89
CA LEU A 683 -0.80 -10.73 23.93
C LEU A 683 -2.19 -10.31 24.43
N GLY A 684 -3.20 -11.15 24.26
CA GLY A 684 -4.59 -10.85 24.60
C GLY A 684 -4.87 -11.01 26.08
N GLN A 685 -4.26 -12.02 26.70
CA GLN A 685 -4.28 -12.24 28.15
C GLN A 685 -3.16 -11.50 28.88
N SER A 686 -2.14 -11.02 28.16
CA SER A 686 -0.90 -10.49 28.76
C SER A 686 -0.24 -11.49 29.70
N ALA A 687 -0.35 -12.79 29.40
CA ALA A 687 0.19 -13.88 30.19
C ALA A 687 1.23 -14.68 29.40
N GLY A 688 2.22 -15.23 30.08
CA GLY A 688 3.27 -15.99 29.42
C GLY A 688 4.15 -16.75 30.39
N GLN A 689 5.10 -17.49 29.82
CA GLN A 689 6.12 -18.20 30.58
C GLN A 689 7.45 -18.19 29.82
N ALA A 690 8.54 -18.19 30.59
CA ALA A 690 9.89 -18.45 30.14
C ALA A 690 10.38 -19.73 30.82
N VAL A 691 10.93 -20.65 30.03
CA VAL A 691 11.64 -21.84 30.51
C VAL A 691 13.12 -21.62 30.22
N LEU A 692 13.93 -21.79 31.26
CA LEU A 692 15.38 -21.66 31.23
C LEU A 692 15.98 -23.07 31.39
N ASP A 693 16.81 -23.48 30.45
CA ASP A 693 17.57 -24.72 30.51
C ASP A 693 19.05 -24.39 30.69
N VAL A 694 19.66 -24.89 31.76
CA VAL A 694 21.07 -24.67 32.11
C VAL A 694 21.81 -25.98 31.91
N PRO A 695 22.45 -26.18 30.74
CA PRO A 695 22.95 -27.49 30.32
C PRO A 695 24.11 -28.04 31.16
N GLY A 696 24.79 -27.17 31.92
CA GLY A 696 25.89 -27.52 32.82
C GLY A 696 27.04 -26.52 32.76
N ILE A 697 27.09 -25.61 33.72
CA ILE A 697 28.14 -24.60 33.84
C ILE A 697 29.29 -25.20 34.66
N ARG A 698 30.47 -25.35 34.05
CA ARG A 698 31.69 -25.85 34.70
C ARG A 698 32.52 -24.69 35.25
N PHE A 699 32.63 -24.60 36.57
CA PHE A 699 33.54 -23.69 37.27
C PHE A 699 34.88 -24.37 37.53
N LYS A 700 35.99 -23.63 37.43
CA LYS A 700 37.34 -24.13 37.72
C LYS A 700 38.23 -23.01 38.19
N THR A 701 39.07 -23.25 39.19
CA THR A 701 40.06 -22.28 39.68
C THR A 701 40.95 -21.78 38.53
N GLY A 702 41.13 -20.45 38.43
CA GLY A 702 41.84 -19.80 37.32
C GLY A 702 41.05 -19.71 36.00
N GLY A 703 39.87 -20.33 35.93
CA GLY A 703 38.95 -20.30 34.80
C GLY A 703 37.69 -19.47 35.09
N LEU A 704 36.53 -19.96 34.60
CA LEU A 704 35.23 -19.39 34.94
C LEU A 704 34.96 -19.56 36.45
N GLN A 705 34.60 -18.46 37.10
CA GLN A 705 34.20 -18.43 38.50
C GLN A 705 32.77 -17.88 38.65
N PRO A 706 32.02 -18.22 39.71
CA PRO A 706 30.65 -17.71 39.89
C PRO A 706 30.54 -16.18 39.85
N ILE A 707 31.57 -15.47 40.33
CA ILE A 707 31.65 -14.00 40.29
C ILE A 707 31.67 -13.41 38.86
N ASP A 708 31.99 -14.23 37.86
CA ASP A 708 31.91 -13.84 36.45
C ASP A 708 30.46 -13.80 35.94
N LEU A 709 29.53 -14.49 36.63
CA LEU A 709 28.12 -14.62 36.25
C LEU A 709 27.16 -13.97 37.25
N THR A 710 27.53 -13.84 38.52
CA THR A 710 26.70 -13.19 39.55
C THR A 710 27.56 -12.46 40.59
N PRO A 711 27.21 -11.20 40.93
CA PRO A 711 27.89 -10.48 42.01
C PRO A 711 27.54 -11.02 43.40
N LEU A 712 26.52 -11.89 43.52
CA LEU A 712 26.00 -12.38 44.80
C LEU A 712 27.00 -13.27 45.56
N THR A 713 27.99 -13.86 44.86
CA THR A 713 29.01 -14.70 45.51
C THR A 713 30.16 -13.89 46.10
N LEU A 714 30.25 -12.58 45.81
CA LEU A 714 31.34 -11.74 46.27
C LEU A 714 31.38 -11.70 47.80
N GLY A 715 32.52 -12.10 48.40
CA GLY A 715 32.70 -12.15 49.86
C GLY A 715 32.01 -13.33 50.56
N VAL A 716 31.36 -14.23 49.82
CA VAL A 716 30.69 -15.43 50.39
C VAL A 716 31.46 -16.70 50.04
N ILE A 717 31.74 -16.90 48.74
CA ILE A 717 32.49 -18.05 48.22
C ILE A 717 33.49 -17.63 47.14
N ALA A 718 34.61 -18.35 47.06
CA ALA A 718 35.67 -18.19 46.07
C ALA A 718 36.25 -19.55 45.66
N ASP A 719 37.16 -19.57 44.68
CA ASP A 719 37.89 -20.75 44.22
C ASP A 719 36.99 -21.97 43.95
N VAL A 720 35.87 -21.73 43.26
CA VAL A 720 34.88 -22.78 43.00
C VAL A 720 35.37 -23.68 41.86
N ASP A 721 35.43 -24.98 42.14
CA ASP A 721 35.68 -26.05 41.18
C ASP A 721 34.50 -27.03 41.26
N GLY A 722 33.61 -26.97 40.28
CA GLY A 722 32.42 -27.81 40.23
C GLY A 722 31.61 -27.65 38.94
N THR A 723 30.50 -28.39 38.84
CA THR A 723 29.51 -28.19 37.78
C THR A 723 28.15 -27.89 38.39
N VAL A 724 27.44 -26.91 37.82
CA VAL A 724 26.06 -26.57 38.17
C VAL A 724 25.18 -26.73 36.93
N ALA A 725 24.14 -27.54 37.01
CA ALA A 725 23.17 -27.77 35.93
C ALA A 725 21.75 -27.66 36.48
N GLY A 726 20.76 -27.36 35.63
CA GLY A 726 19.39 -27.26 36.12
C GLY A 726 18.42 -26.64 35.13
N SER A 727 17.24 -26.32 35.64
CA SER A 727 16.21 -25.62 34.87
C SER A 727 15.45 -24.62 35.74
N GLY A 728 14.93 -23.58 35.10
CA GLY A 728 14.12 -22.54 35.72
C GLY A 728 12.83 -22.31 34.92
N LYS A 729 11.79 -21.84 35.61
CA LYS A 729 10.55 -21.39 35.00
C LYS A 729 10.18 -20.03 35.60
N ILE A 730 9.84 -19.08 34.76
CA ILE A 730 9.27 -17.79 35.15
C ILE A 730 7.91 -17.71 34.46
N ALA A 731 6.83 -17.50 35.20
CA ALA A 731 5.50 -17.29 34.65
C ALA A 731 4.99 -15.91 35.07
N TRP A 732 4.27 -15.25 34.18
CA TRP A 732 3.70 -13.93 34.44
C TRP A 732 2.29 -13.82 33.86
N ASP A 733 1.50 -12.96 34.47
CA ASP A 733 0.24 -12.45 33.94
C ASP A 733 0.21 -10.92 34.10
N SER A 734 -0.99 -10.31 33.99
CA SER A 734 -1.15 -8.86 34.10
C SER A 734 -0.84 -8.30 35.49
N GLU A 735 -0.80 -9.13 36.54
CA GLU A 735 -0.72 -8.71 37.93
C GLU A 735 0.47 -9.33 38.67
N THR A 736 0.80 -10.59 38.38
CA THR A 736 1.72 -11.40 39.17
C THR A 736 2.88 -11.94 38.32
N VAL A 737 4.03 -12.12 38.98
CA VAL A 737 5.18 -12.86 38.45
C VAL A 737 5.52 -13.94 39.46
N THR A 738 5.59 -15.18 39.00
CA THR A 738 6.00 -16.33 39.79
C THR A 738 7.22 -16.96 39.15
N SER A 739 8.11 -17.54 39.94
CA SER A 739 9.27 -18.21 39.40
C SER A 739 9.65 -19.43 40.23
N SER A 740 10.23 -20.44 39.60
CA SER A 740 10.64 -21.68 40.25
C SER A 740 11.86 -22.25 39.54
N GLY A 741 12.60 -23.15 40.18
CA GLY A 741 13.73 -23.80 39.53
C GLY A 741 14.25 -25.00 40.28
N ARG A 742 14.98 -25.86 39.57
CA ARG A 742 15.68 -27.02 40.13
C ARG A 742 17.09 -27.03 39.60
N PHE A 743 18.06 -26.97 40.49
CA PHE A 743 19.48 -26.98 40.16
C PHE A 743 20.22 -28.04 40.95
N THR A 744 21.14 -28.73 40.30
CA THR A 744 22.01 -29.72 40.93
C THR A 744 23.43 -29.20 40.96
N VAL A 745 24.02 -29.30 42.15
CA VAL A 745 25.42 -29.01 42.44
C VAL A 745 26.03 -30.35 42.82
N THR A 746 27.03 -30.82 42.07
CA THR A 746 27.61 -32.16 42.28
C THR A 746 29.10 -32.08 42.52
N ASN A 747 29.54 -32.66 43.65
CA ASN A 747 30.94 -32.82 44.02
C ASN A 747 31.79 -31.53 43.87
N VAL A 748 31.27 -30.43 44.38
CA VAL A 748 31.89 -29.10 44.22
C VAL A 748 32.89 -28.83 45.34
N ALA A 749 34.06 -28.32 44.98
CA ALA A 749 35.01 -27.74 45.91
C ALA A 749 34.89 -26.20 45.86
N LEU A 750 34.99 -25.54 47.00
CA LEU A 750 34.95 -24.07 47.11
C LEU A 750 35.66 -23.59 48.38
N ALA A 751 36.12 -22.35 48.37
CA ALA A 751 36.55 -21.64 49.57
C ALA A 751 35.39 -20.79 50.09
N ALA A 752 34.86 -21.11 51.27
CA ALA A 752 33.85 -20.29 51.94
C ALA A 752 34.51 -19.37 52.98
N ALA A 753 33.77 -18.36 53.45
CA ALA A 753 34.22 -17.46 54.51
C ALA A 753 34.64 -18.19 55.82
N PHE A 754 34.12 -19.40 56.06
CA PHE A 754 34.47 -20.23 57.22
C PHE A 754 35.54 -21.29 56.91
N GLY A 755 36.09 -21.36 55.70
CA GLY A 755 37.14 -22.33 55.31
C GLY A 755 36.84 -23.09 54.01
N PRO A 756 37.81 -23.86 53.49
CA PRO A 756 37.63 -24.72 52.32
C PRO A 756 36.59 -25.83 52.56
N VAL A 757 35.80 -26.07 51.53
CA VAL A 757 34.73 -27.07 51.44
C VAL A 757 35.05 -27.99 50.26
N GLN A 758 34.99 -29.30 50.47
CA GLN A 758 35.23 -30.30 49.42
C GLN A 758 34.05 -31.27 49.30
N GLY A 759 33.69 -31.60 48.06
CA GLY A 759 32.67 -32.60 47.75
C GLY A 759 31.25 -32.16 48.05
N LEU A 760 30.94 -30.86 48.01
CA LEU A 760 29.59 -30.34 48.20
C LEU A 760 28.66 -30.88 47.12
N THR A 761 27.61 -31.58 47.54
CA THR A 761 26.55 -32.09 46.66
C THR A 761 25.18 -31.70 47.22
N THR A 762 24.35 -31.07 46.40
CA THR A 762 23.00 -30.66 46.81
C THR A 762 22.08 -30.46 45.60
N GLU A 763 20.80 -30.66 45.81
CA GLU A 763 19.74 -30.26 44.87
C GLU A 763 19.01 -29.05 45.45
N LEU A 764 18.97 -27.96 44.71
CA LEU A 764 18.32 -26.71 45.06
C LEU A 764 16.97 -26.63 44.37
N ASN A 765 15.88 -26.74 45.15
CA ASN A 765 14.51 -26.54 44.67
C ASN A 765 14.01 -25.12 45.03
N PHE A 766 14.04 -24.20 44.06
CA PHE A 766 13.59 -22.82 44.20
C PHE A 766 12.06 -22.70 44.10
N THR A 767 11.44 -22.11 45.12
CA THR A 767 10.02 -21.70 45.13
C THR A 767 9.84 -20.28 44.59
N ASP A 768 10.91 -19.48 44.61
CA ASP A 768 11.03 -18.19 43.91
C ASP A 768 12.47 -18.03 43.42
N LEU A 769 12.73 -18.37 42.16
CA LEU A 769 14.05 -18.26 41.54
C LEU A 769 14.53 -16.81 41.41
N LEU A 770 13.62 -15.88 41.09
CA LEU A 770 13.90 -14.46 40.99
C LEU A 770 14.20 -13.87 42.38
N GLY A 771 13.48 -14.29 43.41
CA GLY A 771 13.77 -13.92 44.81
C GLY A 771 14.94 -14.68 45.46
N VAL A 772 15.52 -15.67 44.77
CA VAL A 772 16.56 -16.58 45.29
C VAL A 772 16.08 -17.30 46.57
N GLN A 773 14.85 -17.79 46.56
CA GLN A 773 14.22 -18.51 47.68
C GLN A 773 14.00 -19.97 47.36
N THR A 774 14.36 -20.85 48.29
CA THR A 774 14.14 -22.30 48.17
C THR A 774 13.06 -22.80 49.11
N ALA A 775 12.51 -23.98 48.82
CA ALA A 775 11.67 -24.70 49.77
C ALA A 775 12.48 -25.04 51.04
N SER A 776 11.83 -25.14 52.20
CA SER A 776 12.46 -25.62 53.44
C SER A 776 12.92 -27.07 53.32
N GLY A 777 13.89 -27.48 54.15
CA GLY A 777 14.34 -28.87 54.20
C GLY A 777 15.22 -29.34 53.04
N GLN A 778 15.88 -28.42 52.31
CA GLN A 778 16.88 -28.82 51.30
C GLN A 778 18.02 -29.54 52.00
N VAL A 779 18.57 -30.58 51.38
CA VAL A 779 19.69 -31.35 51.93
C VAL A 779 20.96 -31.09 51.13
N ALA A 780 22.05 -30.80 51.83
CA ALA A 780 23.40 -30.79 51.25
C ALA A 780 24.26 -31.82 51.98
N THR A 781 25.12 -32.49 51.22
CA THR A 781 26.17 -33.37 51.76
C THR A 781 27.53 -32.82 51.38
N VAL A 782 28.50 -32.99 52.27
CA VAL A 782 29.87 -32.50 52.09
C VAL A 782 30.87 -33.54 52.57
N THR A 783 31.92 -33.78 51.79
CA THR A 783 32.97 -34.73 52.14
C THR A 783 33.86 -34.19 53.26
N GLU A 784 34.28 -32.92 53.19
CA GLU A 784 35.10 -32.26 54.20
C GLU A 784 34.83 -30.74 54.25
N ILE A 785 34.75 -30.18 55.45
CA ILE A 785 34.86 -28.73 55.71
C ILE A 785 35.99 -28.52 56.70
N ASN A 786 36.89 -27.57 56.42
CA ASN A 786 38.03 -27.33 57.29
C ASN A 786 38.16 -25.84 57.70
N PRO A 787 37.47 -25.40 58.77
CA PRO A 787 37.64 -24.07 59.37
C PRO A 787 38.91 -23.91 60.21
N GLY A 788 39.83 -24.89 60.18
CA GLY A 788 40.98 -25.03 61.07
C GLY A 788 41.04 -26.43 61.71
N VAL A 789 39.88 -27.02 62.00
CA VAL A 789 39.70 -28.42 62.42
C VAL A 789 38.82 -29.12 61.37
N PRO A 790 39.33 -30.13 60.64
CA PRO A 790 38.57 -30.76 59.56
C PRO A 790 37.40 -31.59 60.11
N VAL A 791 36.19 -31.31 59.62
CA VAL A 791 35.00 -32.14 59.86
C VAL A 791 34.61 -32.83 58.55
N ARG A 792 34.38 -34.15 58.61
CA ARG A 792 34.15 -35.01 57.45
C ARG A 792 32.71 -35.51 57.39
N ALA A 793 32.24 -35.86 56.20
CA ALA A 793 30.94 -36.50 55.96
C ALA A 793 29.75 -35.73 56.59
N GLY A 794 29.67 -34.42 56.35
CA GLY A 794 28.63 -33.56 56.88
C GLY A 794 27.33 -33.64 56.09
N GLU A 795 26.19 -33.60 56.80
CA GLU A 795 24.84 -33.45 56.23
C GLU A 795 24.15 -32.23 56.82
N PHE A 796 23.59 -31.38 55.96
CA PHE A 796 22.98 -30.10 56.30
C PHE A 796 21.55 -30.03 55.79
N ARG A 797 20.64 -29.55 56.63
CA ARG A 797 19.30 -29.11 56.23
C ARG A 797 19.26 -27.60 56.20
N TYR A 798 18.84 -27.02 55.08
CA TYR A 798 18.89 -25.58 54.89
C TYR A 798 17.77 -25.06 53.99
N GLN A 799 17.59 -23.75 54.04
CA GLN A 799 16.70 -22.99 53.19
C GLN A 799 17.37 -21.67 52.80
N LEU A 800 17.33 -21.31 51.51
CA LEU A 800 17.67 -19.96 51.05
C LEU A 800 16.45 -19.07 51.26
N LEU A 801 16.61 -18.01 52.07
CA LEU A 801 15.53 -17.05 52.36
C LEU A 801 15.52 -15.90 51.35
N ASP A 802 16.69 -15.55 50.83
CA ASP A 802 16.92 -14.64 49.71
C ASP A 802 18.38 -14.76 49.25
N SER A 803 18.84 -13.82 48.42
CA SER A 803 20.18 -13.80 47.83
C SER A 803 21.33 -13.70 48.83
N ARG A 804 21.08 -13.32 50.09
CA ARG A 804 22.10 -13.10 51.12
C ARG A 804 21.75 -13.65 52.50
N ARG A 805 20.63 -14.34 52.66
CA ARG A 805 20.26 -15.00 53.93
C ARG A 805 20.01 -16.48 53.74
N VAL A 806 20.75 -17.29 54.49
CA VAL A 806 20.62 -18.74 54.50
C VAL A 806 20.17 -19.19 55.89
N ARG A 807 19.03 -19.86 55.98
CA ARG A 807 18.60 -20.53 57.21
C ARG A 807 19.16 -21.94 57.23
N VAL A 808 20.00 -22.23 58.20
CA VAL A 808 20.41 -23.59 58.52
C VAL A 808 19.41 -24.14 59.52
N GLU A 809 18.67 -25.17 59.13
CA GLU A 809 17.66 -25.82 59.96
C GLU A 809 18.31 -26.85 60.90
N GLY A 810 19.48 -27.36 60.52
CA GLY A 810 20.33 -28.21 61.34
C GLY A 810 21.44 -28.81 60.49
N ALA A 811 22.58 -29.10 61.11
CA ALA A 811 23.65 -29.85 60.45
C ALA A 811 24.27 -30.84 61.40
N ARG A 812 24.77 -31.95 60.87
CA ARG A 812 25.36 -33.03 61.64
C ARG A 812 26.60 -33.58 60.97
N TRP A 813 27.58 -33.94 61.79
CA TRP A 813 28.81 -34.57 61.37
C TRP A 813 29.16 -35.71 62.33
N PRO A 814 29.57 -36.87 61.83
CA PRO A 814 30.37 -37.80 62.61
C PRO A 814 31.65 -37.10 63.05
N PHE A 815 31.91 -37.04 64.36
CA PHE A 815 33.07 -36.32 64.90
C PHE A 815 33.66 -37.08 66.09
N ALA A 816 34.93 -37.48 65.99
CA ALA A 816 35.68 -38.16 67.05
C ALA A 816 34.89 -39.30 67.77
N GLY A 817 34.28 -40.20 67.00
CA GLY A 817 33.49 -41.34 67.52
C GLY A 817 32.07 -41.01 68.00
N GLY A 818 31.72 -39.72 68.10
CA GLY A 818 30.39 -39.21 68.42
C GLY A 818 29.78 -38.38 67.28
N GLU A 819 28.99 -37.37 67.65
CA GLU A 819 28.33 -36.46 66.70
C GLU A 819 28.56 -35.00 67.08
N LEU A 820 28.82 -34.16 66.09
CA LEU A 820 28.78 -32.70 66.19
C LEU A 820 27.49 -32.23 65.50
N VAL A 821 26.66 -31.43 66.18
CA VAL A 821 25.35 -30.98 65.68
C VAL A 821 25.28 -29.45 65.73
N LEU A 822 25.06 -28.80 64.59
CA LEU A 822 24.78 -27.36 64.54
C LEU A 822 23.31 -27.09 64.85
N GLU A 823 23.05 -26.23 65.84
CA GLU A 823 21.71 -25.73 66.15
C GLU A 823 21.14 -24.85 65.02
N PRO A 824 19.81 -24.79 64.86
CA PRO A 824 19.19 -23.95 63.84
C PRO A 824 19.64 -22.49 63.96
N THR A 825 20.11 -21.90 62.87
CA THR A 825 20.60 -20.52 62.84
C THR A 825 20.35 -19.88 61.47
N THR A 826 20.37 -18.56 61.39
CA THR A 826 20.30 -17.82 60.12
C THR A 826 21.61 -17.10 59.87
N LEU A 827 22.24 -17.44 58.75
CA LEU A 827 23.45 -16.81 58.25
C LEU A 827 23.05 -15.62 57.38
N ASP A 828 23.32 -14.40 57.86
CA ASP A 828 23.09 -13.16 57.13
C ASP A 828 24.42 -12.64 56.54
N PHE A 829 24.42 -12.41 55.23
CA PHE A 829 25.55 -11.91 54.45
C PHE A 829 25.34 -10.46 53.97
N ASN A 830 24.30 -9.75 54.44
CA ASN A 830 24.03 -8.35 54.10
C ASN A 830 24.93 -7.36 54.82
N GLU A 831 25.34 -7.67 56.06
CA GLU A 831 26.20 -6.83 56.88
C GLU A 831 27.55 -7.52 57.12
N ALA A 832 28.61 -6.73 57.34
CA ALA A 832 29.90 -7.18 57.86
C ALA A 832 29.79 -7.60 59.35
N GLY A 833 28.76 -8.41 59.66
CA GLY A 833 28.33 -8.75 61.01
C GLY A 833 28.92 -10.06 61.53
N LYS A 834 28.92 -10.17 62.86
CA LYS A 834 29.28 -11.39 63.61
C LYS A 834 28.21 -12.47 63.41
N ARG A 835 28.56 -13.58 62.76
CA ARG A 835 27.68 -14.73 62.50
C ARG A 835 27.81 -15.72 63.65
N ARG A 836 26.73 -15.91 64.41
CA ARG A 836 26.71 -16.78 65.60
C ARG A 836 26.15 -18.15 65.25
N MET A 837 26.87 -19.19 65.63
CA MET A 837 26.53 -20.59 65.39
C MET A 837 26.80 -21.38 66.67
N THR A 838 25.86 -22.19 67.14
CA THR A 838 26.06 -23.03 68.33
C THR A 838 26.16 -24.48 67.91
N PHE A 839 27.29 -25.11 68.20
CA PHE A 839 27.48 -26.54 67.93
C PHE A 839 27.31 -27.34 69.22
N GLN A 840 26.43 -28.32 69.23
CA GLN A 840 26.34 -29.33 70.28
C GLN A 840 27.30 -30.48 69.97
N VAL A 841 28.10 -30.85 70.96
CA VAL A 841 28.96 -32.02 70.95
C VAL A 841 28.22 -33.14 71.68
N LYS A 842 28.07 -34.31 71.06
CA LYS A 842 27.35 -35.46 71.63
C LYS A 842 28.17 -36.74 71.56
N GLY A 843 28.54 -37.25 72.73
CA GLY A 843 29.14 -38.57 72.91
C GLY A 843 30.52 -38.70 72.25
N VAL A 844 31.26 -37.60 72.15
CA VAL A 844 32.59 -37.58 71.55
C VAL A 844 33.59 -38.31 72.43
N ASP A 845 34.35 -39.24 71.84
CA ASP A 845 35.39 -39.99 72.54
C ASP A 845 36.62 -39.09 72.77
N ALA A 846 37.11 -39.10 74.01
CA ALA A 846 38.23 -38.30 74.46
C ALA A 846 39.52 -38.54 73.66
N ALA A 847 39.86 -39.80 73.42
CA ALA A 847 41.11 -40.19 72.77
C ALA A 847 41.05 -39.84 71.28
N LEU A 848 39.91 -40.10 70.63
CA LEU A 848 39.69 -39.71 69.24
C LEU A 848 39.66 -38.18 69.08
N PHE A 849 39.07 -37.45 70.01
CA PHE A 849 39.02 -35.98 69.96
C PHE A 849 40.41 -35.36 70.07
N LEU A 850 41.23 -35.82 71.04
CA LEU A 850 42.60 -35.33 71.20
C LEU A 850 43.47 -35.66 69.97
N LYS A 851 43.24 -36.82 69.35
CA LYS A 851 43.90 -37.21 68.09
C LYS A 851 43.49 -36.30 66.91
N GLU A 852 42.20 -36.02 66.74
CA GLU A 852 41.71 -35.10 65.69
C GLU A 852 42.20 -33.66 65.91
N MET A 853 42.32 -33.24 67.17
CA MET A 853 42.87 -31.94 67.56
C MET A 853 44.41 -31.89 67.57
N ALA A 854 45.09 -33.00 67.24
CA ALA A 854 46.56 -33.14 67.23
C ALA A 854 47.25 -32.76 68.56
N PHE A 855 46.66 -33.15 69.70
CA PHE A 855 47.27 -32.99 71.02
C PHE A 855 48.10 -34.22 71.40
N ASP A 856 49.36 -34.28 70.98
CA ASP A 856 50.23 -35.45 71.20
C ASP A 856 50.74 -35.60 72.66
N ASN A 857 50.65 -34.54 73.46
CA ASN A 857 51.19 -34.48 74.83
C ASN A 857 50.16 -34.85 75.92
N LEU A 858 48.96 -35.29 75.52
CA LEU A 858 47.86 -35.58 76.44
C LEU A 858 47.15 -36.85 75.99
N ASP A 859 46.99 -37.81 76.89
CA ASP A 859 46.16 -39.00 76.71
C ASP A 859 44.93 -38.88 77.61
N ALA A 860 43.75 -39.22 77.09
CA ALA A 860 42.51 -39.15 77.86
C ALA A 860 41.51 -40.22 77.41
N THR A 861 40.76 -40.75 78.37
CA THR A 861 39.63 -41.65 78.13
C THR A 861 38.34 -41.03 78.66
N GLY A 862 37.21 -41.41 78.06
CA GLY A 862 35.88 -40.92 78.43
C GLY A 862 35.08 -40.43 77.23
N THR A 863 33.81 -40.08 77.47
CA THR A 863 32.93 -39.50 76.45
C THR A 863 32.42 -38.14 76.90
N PHE A 864 32.43 -37.16 76.00
CA PHE A 864 32.09 -35.77 76.28
C PHE A 864 30.83 -35.32 75.54
N ASP A 865 30.01 -34.53 76.24
CA ASP A 865 28.92 -33.74 75.69
C ASP A 865 29.14 -32.26 75.96
N GLY A 866 28.59 -31.38 75.15
CA GLY A 866 28.64 -29.95 75.46
C GLY A 866 28.17 -29.03 74.36
N THR A 867 28.47 -27.75 74.51
CA THR A 867 28.10 -26.70 73.55
C THR A 867 29.31 -25.86 73.21
N LEU A 868 29.50 -25.59 71.92
CA LEU A 868 30.54 -24.74 71.37
C LEU A 868 29.85 -23.58 70.62
N PRO A 869 29.54 -22.47 71.29
CA PRO A 869 29.10 -21.27 70.62
C PRO A 869 30.27 -20.64 69.87
N MET A 870 30.08 -20.42 68.58
CA MET A 870 31.07 -19.94 67.64
C MET A 870 30.61 -18.64 67.01
N ILE A 871 31.56 -17.73 66.82
CA ILE A 871 31.34 -16.48 66.09
C ILE A 871 32.31 -16.44 64.91
N PHE A 872 31.76 -16.20 63.72
CA PHE A 872 32.52 -15.97 62.50
C PHE A 872 32.33 -14.53 62.03
N ASP A 873 33.43 -13.82 61.84
CA ASP A 873 33.48 -12.49 61.23
C ASP A 873 34.71 -12.37 60.31
N GLU A 874 35.06 -11.16 59.88
CA GLU A 874 36.19 -10.90 58.97
C GLU A 874 37.55 -11.34 59.54
N SER A 875 37.67 -11.49 60.86
CA SER A 875 38.90 -11.95 61.53
C SER A 875 39.02 -13.47 61.64
N GLY A 876 38.01 -14.22 61.18
CA GLY A 876 37.94 -15.68 61.26
C GLY A 876 36.95 -16.20 62.30
N GLY A 877 36.97 -17.51 62.53
CA GLY A 877 36.12 -18.16 63.53
C GLY A 877 36.74 -18.14 64.93
N ARG A 878 35.91 -17.96 65.96
CA ARG A 878 36.32 -18.09 67.37
C ARG A 878 35.23 -18.73 68.22
N ILE A 879 35.63 -19.38 69.31
CA ILE A 879 34.72 -19.94 70.31
C ILE A 879 34.54 -18.93 71.43
N GLU A 880 33.29 -18.64 71.81
CA GLU A 880 32.92 -17.79 72.95
C GLU A 880 32.02 -18.58 73.90
N GLY A 881 32.52 -18.90 75.09
CA GLY A 881 31.79 -19.64 76.12
C GLY A 881 31.59 -21.13 75.79
N GLY A 882 32.52 -21.76 75.07
CA GLY A 882 32.46 -23.19 74.80
C GLY A 882 32.60 -24.00 76.09
N GLU A 883 31.81 -25.06 76.25
CA GLU A 883 31.82 -25.92 77.41
C GLU A 883 31.59 -27.39 77.02
N LEU A 884 32.48 -28.29 77.46
CA LEU A 884 32.38 -29.74 77.30
C LEU A 884 32.40 -30.40 78.69
N ARG A 885 31.60 -31.44 78.90
CA ARG A 885 31.46 -32.18 80.16
C ARG A 885 31.51 -33.67 79.92
N ALA A 886 32.25 -34.40 80.75
CA ALA A 886 32.31 -35.85 80.66
C ALA A 886 30.98 -36.47 81.12
N ARG A 887 30.44 -37.43 80.36
CA ARG A 887 29.21 -38.17 80.72
C ARG A 887 29.40 -39.06 81.96
N LYS A 888 30.60 -39.61 82.10
CA LYS A 888 31.02 -40.52 83.16
C LYS A 888 32.47 -40.23 83.53
N GLY A 889 32.94 -40.78 84.64
CA GLY A 889 34.35 -40.70 85.00
C GLY A 889 35.27 -41.33 83.95
N GLY A 890 36.51 -40.85 83.89
CA GLY A 890 37.50 -41.26 82.90
C GLY A 890 38.93 -41.04 83.40
N HIS A 891 39.89 -41.24 82.50
CA HIS A 891 41.31 -41.12 82.76
C HIS A 891 41.90 -39.93 82.01
N ILE A 892 42.87 -39.23 82.58
CA ILE A 892 43.69 -38.24 81.88
C ILE A 892 45.15 -38.37 82.32
N ALA A 893 46.07 -38.31 81.36
CA ALA A 893 47.50 -38.39 81.56
C ALA A 893 48.20 -37.34 80.70
N TYR A 894 49.01 -36.50 81.32
CA TYR A 894 49.94 -35.63 80.60
C TYR A 894 51.22 -36.40 80.25
N VAL A 895 51.56 -36.47 78.97
CA VAL A 895 52.66 -37.28 78.41
C VAL A 895 53.79 -36.44 77.82
N GLY A 896 53.68 -35.11 77.85
CA GLY A 896 54.70 -34.20 77.28
C GLY A 896 55.99 -34.06 78.09
N GLU A 897 57.07 -33.63 77.42
CA GLU A 897 58.35 -33.29 78.06
C GLU A 897 58.23 -32.03 78.94
N VAL A 898 58.83 -32.07 80.13
CA VAL A 898 58.76 -30.97 81.11
C VAL A 898 59.96 -30.05 80.91
N SER A 899 59.73 -28.81 80.46
CA SER A 899 60.74 -27.75 80.58
C SER A 899 60.77 -27.24 82.03
N ARG A 900 61.98 -27.18 82.60
CA ARG A 900 62.21 -27.04 84.04
C ARG A 900 62.02 -25.60 84.52
N GLU A 901 61.02 -25.39 85.35
CA GLU A 901 61.05 -24.34 86.37
C GLU A 901 60.50 -24.89 87.68
N ASN A 902 61.14 -24.53 88.79
CA ASN A 902 61.00 -25.19 90.08
C ASN A 902 59.65 -24.84 90.74
N LEU A 903 58.60 -25.64 90.49
CA LEU A 903 57.21 -25.40 90.92
C LEU A 903 56.97 -25.50 92.45
N GLY A 904 58.02 -25.57 93.28
CA GLY A 904 57.91 -25.80 94.73
C GLY A 904 57.34 -27.18 95.09
N THR A 905 57.21 -27.46 96.40
CA THR A 905 56.72 -28.76 96.92
C THR A 905 55.29 -29.08 96.47
N TRP A 906 54.39 -28.09 96.53
CA TRP A 906 52.99 -28.26 96.16
C TRP A 906 52.77 -28.31 94.64
N GLY A 907 53.52 -27.53 93.85
CA GLY A 907 53.41 -27.56 92.39
C GLY A 907 54.02 -28.83 91.77
N ASN A 908 55.13 -29.35 92.31
CA ASN A 908 55.66 -30.66 91.91
C ASN A 908 54.70 -31.81 92.26
N MET A 909 53.99 -31.71 93.39
CA MET A 909 52.96 -32.69 93.77
C MET A 909 51.73 -32.62 92.84
N ALA A 910 51.27 -31.42 92.49
CA ALA A 910 50.18 -31.22 91.54
C ALA A 910 50.55 -31.73 90.12
N PHE A 911 51.80 -31.51 89.68
CA PHE A 911 52.27 -31.97 88.37
C PHE A 911 52.45 -33.50 88.31
N GLN A 912 52.97 -34.12 89.37
CA GLN A 912 53.03 -35.58 89.47
C GLN A 912 51.64 -36.22 89.50
N ALA A 913 50.63 -35.53 90.05
CA ALA A 913 49.25 -35.98 89.99
C ALA A 913 48.65 -35.92 88.57
N LEU A 914 49.09 -34.95 87.73
CA LEU A 914 48.63 -34.81 86.34
C LEU A 914 49.22 -35.84 85.36
N LYS A 915 50.28 -36.57 85.74
CA LYS A 915 50.84 -37.65 84.91
C LYS A 915 49.88 -38.84 84.71
N SER A 916 48.95 -39.06 85.65
CA SER A 916 47.98 -40.15 85.59
C SER A 916 46.89 -39.91 86.64
N LEU A 917 45.69 -39.55 86.20
CA LEU A 917 44.61 -39.07 87.06
C LEU A 917 43.27 -39.64 86.61
N ASP A 918 42.56 -40.26 87.54
CA ASP A 918 41.17 -40.68 87.33
C ASP A 918 40.23 -39.59 87.88
N TYR A 919 39.23 -39.21 87.09
CA TYR A 919 38.23 -38.20 87.45
C TYR A 919 36.83 -38.80 87.45
N ARG A 920 35.92 -38.25 88.26
CA ARG A 920 34.48 -38.57 88.19
C ARG A 920 33.71 -37.58 87.33
N ASN A 921 33.99 -36.29 87.50
CA ASN A 921 33.44 -35.24 86.66
C ASN A 921 34.59 -34.40 86.08
N LEU A 922 34.53 -34.14 84.79
CA LEU A 922 35.44 -33.26 84.08
C LEU A 922 34.61 -32.26 83.28
N SER A 923 35.00 -30.99 83.36
CA SER A 923 34.47 -29.93 82.50
C SER A 923 35.61 -29.16 81.84
N ILE A 924 35.47 -28.86 80.55
CA ILE A 924 36.42 -28.09 79.75
C ILE A 924 35.68 -26.85 79.26
N ARG A 925 36.18 -25.67 79.57
CA ARG A 925 35.70 -24.41 79.01
C ARG A 925 36.72 -23.90 78.00
N MET A 926 36.27 -23.53 76.80
CA MET A 926 37.16 -23.12 75.70
C MET A 926 36.76 -21.75 75.18
N ASN A 927 37.74 -20.88 75.00
CA ASN A 927 37.55 -19.54 74.43
C ASN A 927 38.75 -19.17 73.55
N GLY A 928 38.50 -18.53 72.41
CA GLY A 928 39.56 -17.99 71.56
C GLY A 928 39.38 -18.28 70.07
N PRO A 929 40.21 -17.65 69.21
CA PRO A 929 40.21 -17.88 67.76
C PRO A 929 40.59 -19.32 67.40
N LEU A 930 39.93 -19.88 66.39
CA LEU A 930 40.18 -21.24 65.89
C LEU A 930 41.57 -21.42 65.28
N ALA A 931 42.13 -20.34 64.72
CA ALA A 931 43.44 -20.31 64.09
C ALA A 931 44.52 -19.61 64.94
N GLY A 932 44.24 -19.33 66.23
CA GLY A 932 45.14 -18.56 67.09
C GLY A 932 45.34 -19.18 68.48
N GLU A 933 45.61 -18.33 69.47
CA GLU A 933 45.77 -18.77 70.87
C GLU A 933 44.41 -19.09 71.50
N MET A 934 44.23 -20.35 71.92
CA MET A 934 43.01 -20.80 72.59
C MET A 934 43.25 -20.90 74.11
N ILE A 935 42.33 -20.35 74.88
CA ILE A 935 42.29 -20.47 76.34
C ILE A 935 41.36 -21.63 76.68
N THR A 936 41.94 -22.67 77.29
CA THR A 936 41.21 -23.86 77.71
C THR A 936 41.28 -23.99 79.23
N ASP A 937 40.15 -23.79 79.90
CA ASP A 937 39.97 -23.92 81.35
C ASP A 937 39.38 -25.31 81.66
N ILE A 938 40.21 -26.22 82.16
CA ILE A 938 39.81 -27.58 82.55
C ILE A 938 39.57 -27.62 84.06
N SER A 939 38.42 -28.12 84.49
CA SER A 939 38.08 -28.33 85.90
C SER A 939 37.76 -29.80 86.17
N PHE A 940 38.46 -30.38 87.13
CA PHE A 940 38.31 -31.78 87.55
C PHE A 940 37.73 -31.86 88.96
N SER A 941 36.84 -32.82 89.21
CA SER A 941 36.34 -33.12 90.56
C SER A 941 36.10 -34.62 90.79
N GLY A 942 36.15 -35.04 92.06
CA GLY A 942 36.02 -36.46 92.45
C GLY A 942 37.25 -37.30 92.07
N LEU A 943 38.43 -36.77 92.39
CA LEU A 943 39.72 -37.26 91.93
C LEU A 943 40.20 -38.51 92.69
N SER A 944 40.78 -39.47 91.96
CA SER A 944 41.55 -40.59 92.52
C SER A 944 42.83 -40.82 91.71
N GLN A 945 43.87 -41.35 92.36
CA GLN A 945 45.11 -41.73 91.67
C GLN A 945 44.87 -42.96 90.78
N GLY A 946 45.26 -42.86 89.51
CA GLY A 946 45.20 -43.96 88.54
C GLY A 946 46.26 -45.04 88.80
N GLN A 947 46.13 -46.20 88.15
CA GLN A 947 47.05 -47.31 88.34
C GLN A 947 48.50 -46.94 87.94
N GLY A 948 49.44 -47.01 88.89
CA GLY A 948 50.89 -46.82 88.65
C GLY A 948 51.58 -45.70 89.44
N THR A 949 50.88 -44.94 90.29
CA THR A 949 51.47 -43.85 91.10
C THR A 949 51.83 -44.27 92.54
N ARG A 950 52.92 -43.71 93.11
CA ARG A 950 53.36 -43.99 94.49
C ARG A 950 52.42 -43.32 95.51
N SER A 951 51.51 -44.10 96.12
CA SER A 951 50.60 -43.61 97.17
C SER A 951 51.33 -43.48 98.52
N ASN A 952 51.30 -42.30 99.16
CA ASN A 952 51.81 -42.11 100.53
C ASN A 952 50.66 -41.89 101.53
N PHE A 953 50.86 -42.19 102.83
CA PHE A 953 49.82 -42.13 103.88
C PHE A 953 49.06 -40.78 103.94
N LEU A 954 49.78 -39.66 103.74
CA LEU A 954 49.21 -38.31 103.69
C LEU A 954 48.21 -38.13 102.53
N LEU A 955 48.48 -38.73 101.37
CA LEU A 955 47.63 -38.61 100.17
C LEU A 955 46.29 -39.36 100.30
N ARG A 956 46.22 -40.45 101.08
CA ARG A 956 44.95 -41.20 101.31
C ARG A 956 43.94 -40.43 102.16
N ARG A 957 44.39 -39.55 103.06
CA ARG A 957 43.51 -38.65 103.83
C ARG A 957 43.09 -37.42 103.01
N LEU A 958 43.96 -36.90 102.15
CA LEU A 958 43.64 -35.82 101.21
C LEU A 958 42.65 -36.25 100.12
N ALA A 959 42.64 -37.53 99.70
CA ALA A 959 41.66 -38.09 98.76
C ALA A 959 40.21 -38.12 99.28
N ARG A 960 39.96 -37.85 100.58
CA ARG A 960 38.60 -37.71 101.15
C ARG A 960 38.10 -36.25 101.19
N LEU A 961 38.95 -35.29 100.84
CA LEU A 961 38.57 -33.89 100.71
C LEU A 961 38.03 -33.64 99.30
N PRO A 962 37.03 -32.76 99.11
CA PRO A 962 36.55 -32.38 97.79
C PRO A 962 37.59 -31.49 97.10
N LEU A 963 38.65 -32.11 96.57
CA LEU A 963 39.67 -31.43 95.80
C LEU A 963 39.14 -31.16 94.39
N VAL A 964 39.19 -29.89 93.99
CA VAL A 964 38.90 -29.44 92.64
C VAL A 964 40.21 -28.92 92.04
N PHE A 965 40.61 -29.47 90.90
CA PHE A 965 41.77 -28.98 90.15
C PHE A 965 41.25 -28.13 89.00
N ASN A 966 41.74 -26.90 88.90
CA ASN A 966 41.47 -26.02 87.78
C ASN A 966 42.79 -25.77 87.04
N VAL A 967 42.83 -26.15 85.76
CA VAL A 967 44.00 -26.00 84.90
C VAL A 967 43.61 -25.06 83.77
N ARG A 968 44.32 -23.94 83.65
CA ARG A 968 44.21 -23.04 82.50
C ARG A 968 45.38 -23.32 81.56
N ILE A 969 45.07 -23.71 80.34
CA ILE A 969 46.04 -23.92 79.27
C ILE A 969 45.88 -22.75 78.29
N ASN A 970 46.96 -22.00 78.10
CA ASN A 970 47.08 -21.01 77.04
C ASN A 970 48.08 -21.58 76.03
N ALA A 971 47.60 -22.00 74.85
CA ALA A 971 48.47 -22.56 73.83
C ALA A 971 48.18 -21.93 72.46
N PRO A 972 49.22 -21.56 71.67
CA PRO A 972 49.05 -21.22 70.26
C PRO A 972 48.70 -22.50 69.50
N PHE A 973 47.47 -22.60 69.00
CA PHE A 973 46.96 -23.87 68.44
C PHE A 973 47.63 -24.26 67.11
N ARG A 974 48.47 -23.40 66.50
CA ARG A 974 49.54 -23.72 65.52
C ARG A 974 50.18 -22.42 65.01
N GLN A 975 51.45 -22.15 65.33
CA GLN A 975 52.18 -20.98 64.79
C GLN A 975 53.36 -21.33 63.87
N LEU A 976 53.40 -22.54 63.30
CA LEU A 976 54.56 -22.99 62.51
C LEU A 976 54.26 -23.46 61.06
N MET A 977 53.03 -23.29 60.54
CA MET A 977 52.71 -23.70 59.16
C MET A 977 52.39 -22.52 58.20
N ASP A 978 52.16 -21.31 58.69
CA ASP A 978 51.75 -20.17 57.83
C ASP A 978 52.91 -19.40 57.18
N SER A 979 54.16 -19.62 57.60
CA SER A 979 55.32 -18.89 57.06
C SER A 979 55.79 -19.38 55.68
N VAL A 980 55.21 -20.45 55.12
CA VAL A 980 55.62 -21.05 53.84
C VAL A 980 54.62 -20.78 52.70
N GLN A 981 53.37 -20.40 53.01
CA GLN A 981 52.34 -20.13 51.98
C GLN A 981 52.31 -18.69 51.46
N SER A 982 52.98 -17.74 52.13
CA SER A 982 53.07 -16.34 51.69
C SER A 982 54.10 -16.08 50.57
N TRP A 983 54.89 -17.10 50.19
CA TRP A 983 55.92 -16.99 49.16
C TRP A 983 55.43 -17.27 47.73
N TYR A 984 54.21 -17.78 47.53
CA TYR A 984 53.75 -18.26 46.21
C TYR A 984 52.82 -17.35 45.42
N ASP A 985 52.26 -16.26 45.97
CA ASP A 985 51.55 -15.26 45.15
C ASP A 985 51.43 -13.86 45.79
N PRO A 986 52.21 -12.86 45.35
CA PRO A 986 52.10 -11.47 45.84
C PRO A 986 50.75 -10.80 45.51
N ARG A 987 49.88 -11.38 44.68
CA ARG A 987 48.56 -10.80 44.34
C ARG A 987 47.58 -10.74 45.51
N ARG A 988 47.66 -11.68 46.47
CA ARG A 988 46.79 -11.68 47.67
C ARG A 988 47.03 -10.48 48.59
N LEU A 989 48.25 -9.94 48.63
CA LEU A 989 48.57 -8.71 49.36
C LEU A 989 48.07 -7.46 48.65
N ILE A 990 47.90 -7.51 47.33
CA ILE A 990 47.36 -6.41 46.53
C ILE A 990 45.83 -6.39 46.64
N GLU A 991 45.14 -7.53 46.46
CA GLU A 991 43.66 -7.61 46.59
C GLU A 991 43.16 -7.23 47.99
N ARG A 992 43.89 -7.57 49.06
CA ARG A 992 43.51 -7.21 50.44
C ARG A 992 43.61 -5.70 50.70
N ASN A 993 44.53 -5.01 50.03
CA ASN A 993 44.78 -3.57 50.24
C ASN A 993 44.18 -2.68 49.15
N LEU A 994 43.69 -3.25 48.04
CA LEU A 994 43.10 -2.51 46.92
C LEU A 994 41.87 -1.68 47.32
N PRO A 995 40.94 -2.17 48.18
CA PRO A 995 39.83 -1.35 48.65
C PRO A 995 40.31 -0.11 49.42
N ALA A 996 41.27 -0.29 50.34
CA ALA A 996 41.84 0.81 51.11
C ALA A 996 42.56 1.85 50.23
N LEU A 997 43.27 1.39 49.19
CA LEU A 997 43.95 2.26 48.21
C LEU A 997 42.96 3.01 47.31
N ILE A 998 41.83 2.40 46.94
CA ILE A 998 40.74 3.05 46.18
C ILE A 998 40.03 4.09 47.07
N GLU A 999 39.81 3.79 48.35
CA GLU A 999 39.26 4.72 49.34
C GLU A 999 40.19 5.93 49.54
N GLU A 1000 41.50 5.72 49.65
CA GLU A 1000 42.49 6.78 49.75
C GLU A 1000 42.57 7.62 48.46
N GLN A 1001 42.49 6.99 47.29
CA GLN A 1001 42.48 7.69 46.01
C GLN A 1001 41.21 8.53 45.81
N LYS A 1002 40.04 8.05 46.26
CA LYS A 1002 38.79 8.83 46.30
C LYS A 1002 38.90 10.01 47.25
N ARG A 1003 39.41 9.80 48.47
CA ARG A 1003 39.63 10.90 49.44
C ARG A 1003 40.62 11.94 48.91
N ALA A 1004 41.65 11.51 48.17
CA ALA A 1004 42.60 12.42 47.53
C ALA A 1004 41.99 13.21 46.35
N GLN A 1005 41.06 12.62 45.58
CA GLN A 1005 40.33 13.30 44.51
C GLN A 1005 39.28 14.29 45.05
N GLU A 1006 38.60 13.94 46.15
CA GLU A 1006 37.63 14.80 46.83
C GLU A 1006 38.30 15.99 47.54
N ALA A 1007 39.50 15.80 48.11
CA ALA A 1007 40.29 16.88 48.70
C ALA A 1007 40.89 17.87 47.67
N GLY A 1008 40.93 17.51 46.38
CA GLY A 1008 41.50 18.34 45.31
C GLY A 1008 40.50 19.26 44.58
N GLN A 1009 39.18 19.09 44.79
CA GLN A 1009 38.17 19.92 44.13
C GLN A 1009 37.85 21.18 44.96
N ARG A 1010 38.40 22.33 44.56
CA ARG A 1010 37.98 23.64 45.11
C ARG A 1010 36.54 23.94 44.73
N SER A 1011 35.69 24.11 45.74
CA SER A 1011 34.29 24.52 45.63
C SER A 1011 34.16 25.95 45.08
N VAL A 1012 33.51 26.11 43.93
CA VAL A 1012 33.05 27.42 43.43
C VAL A 1012 31.66 27.68 44.01
N GLN A 1013 31.54 28.73 44.83
CA GLN A 1013 30.29 29.15 45.46
C GLN A 1013 29.64 30.25 44.59
N PRO A 1014 28.34 30.15 44.22
CA PRO A 1014 27.65 31.22 43.51
C PRO A 1014 27.37 32.41 44.44
N ALA A 1015 27.45 33.63 43.90
CA ALA A 1015 27.25 34.86 44.65
C ALA A 1015 25.77 35.13 44.96
N ASP A 1016 25.47 35.37 46.24
CA ASP A 1016 24.16 35.84 46.70
C ASP A 1016 24.08 37.37 46.70
N SER A 1017 22.94 37.83 46.23
CA SER A 1017 22.52 39.21 46.00
C SER A 1017 22.31 40.03 47.29
N THR A 1018 22.78 41.28 47.29
CA THR A 1018 22.21 42.38 48.10
C THR A 1018 22.05 43.66 47.26
N THR A 1019 21.03 44.43 47.59
CA THR A 1019 20.37 45.51 46.85
C THR A 1019 21.00 46.90 47.01
N ARG A 1020 21.10 47.65 45.89
CA ARG A 1020 20.98 49.13 45.62
C ARG A 1020 21.75 50.16 46.49
N PRO A 1021 22.23 51.28 45.90
CA PRO A 1021 21.43 52.30 45.21
C PRO A 1021 21.27 52.15 43.70
#